data_AF-A0A6N2R2V4-F1
#
_entry.id   AF-A0A6N2R2V4-F1
#
_cell.length_a   1.000
_cell.length_b   1.000
_cell.length_c   1.000
_cell.angle_alpha   90.00
_cell.angle_beta   90.00
_cell.angle_gamma   90.00
#
_symmetry.space_group_name_H-M   'P 1'
#
loop_
_entity.id
_entity.type
_entity.pdbx_description
1 polymer ?
#
loop_
_entity_poly.entity_id
_entity_poly.type
_entity_poly.pdbx_seq_one_letter_code
_entity_poly.pdbx_strand_id
1 'polypeptide(L)'
;MKYRKNKLLALLLAALIASGNVSVSGADFMSDPETLALEEQIFLSDSSDSGADEFSDTNEDSEENFISDDPFIDGSSSSSPEPLETEKELLEESIEELPAENGEAKDPADKINDFSSLEETPFSSGEVLPEKNTDYILGRPMTPEEIQEQLSLMGNSPSFAPMNNADSCLDISMYAVSDPYYDSRESGIITPVKNQNPFNICWAFSMASNFETSLLKKGLGVFDLSEEHLAYFFANRRNDPLGNTPEDKILHLKSDYHDGGNDRVASFFLSTWSGMVSEEKAPLPTNADHTANLSKPLDPALAYDTDAFLEDAVFSQYSVDRMKLLLTEYGSVSALIHMDNKGIYYRPETAASCYPFSGNVNHAVTVVGWDDDYSKDNFPSASKVMNNGAWIVKNSYGASWGKEGYFYLSYEDASIADLVCNTAVSNPAYPNNYFYDGACTGTASVALNPGYSIANVYTASASEGFDEELGEIVLASKQDFTSFQIQIYTDLTDPSNPVSGTPAFSSPMEYTQALAGIDTVPLETPVRISHGSAYSVVLTILDQKSSYYIEMDTSAASGNWFSAKAGLAPGQSFFCTSASKQTWTDAYTKNYCFSIKAHTRNVKAAPAPTVTPKPKTYGITYKANTRLKTGNMPSDTASYTYGKSAKVKAAPYCTSRFFLGWNTRSDGRGTSCRPGQTVQVKGNITLYAQWGVQYTSSRIIYRVNGKQTVTCYGPSSRNLKKVSIPSVIRYNGITYKVTEIRAKAFYKNSRLTTVNIGNNVAVIGEKAFADCKKLYQVNIGTGLKQINSHAFDHVKKGCVIKIQSTKLKKVSSRIDYGTSKMTVRVPRKKLQSYKKLFRKKSRTVTVKFY
;
A
#
# COMPACT_ATOMS: atom_id res chain seq x y z
N MET A 1 -39.59 -17.97 -0.75
CA MET A 1 -39.63 -17.09 0.45
C MET A 1 -39.14 -17.81 1.74
N LYS A 2 -37.96 -18.48 1.74
CA LYS A 2 -37.43 -19.18 2.96
C LYS A 2 -36.20 -18.51 3.61
N TYR A 3 -35.44 -17.69 2.89
CA TYR A 3 -34.13 -17.16 3.31
C TYR A 3 -34.11 -16.01 4.35
N ARG A 4 -35.26 -15.64 4.96
CA ARG A 4 -35.35 -14.50 5.91
C ARG A 4 -35.58 -14.86 7.38
N LYS A 5 -35.64 -16.15 7.76
CA LYS A 5 -35.86 -16.55 9.18
C LYS A 5 -34.57 -16.78 9.99
N ASN A 6 -33.52 -17.34 9.41
CA ASN A 6 -32.35 -17.78 10.20
C ASN A 6 -31.51 -16.63 10.78
N LYS A 7 -31.49 -15.43 10.15
CA LYS A 7 -30.81 -14.24 10.70
C LYS A 7 -31.56 -13.56 11.87
N LEU A 8 -32.76 -14.03 12.26
CA LEU A 8 -33.47 -13.50 13.43
C LEU A 8 -33.25 -14.30 14.72
N LEU A 9 -32.92 -15.60 14.62
CA LEU A 9 -32.77 -16.46 15.81
C LEU A 9 -31.43 -16.22 16.52
N ALA A 10 -30.36 -16.02 15.76
CA ALA A 10 -29.04 -15.65 16.30
C ALA A 10 -29.04 -14.31 17.06
N LEU A 11 -29.89 -13.36 16.66
CA LEU A 11 -30.04 -12.07 17.36
C LEU A 11 -30.84 -12.16 18.68
N LEU A 12 -31.51 -13.29 18.95
CA LEU A 12 -32.33 -13.49 20.15
C LEU A 12 -31.62 -14.28 21.25
N LEU A 13 -30.72 -15.22 20.92
CA LEU A 13 -29.89 -15.90 21.93
C LEU A 13 -28.85 -14.95 22.55
N ALA A 14 -28.29 -14.02 21.78
CA ALA A 14 -27.32 -13.04 22.25
C ALA A 14 -27.87 -12.03 23.29
N ALA A 15 -29.19 -12.04 23.56
CA ALA A 15 -29.85 -11.13 24.50
C ALA A 15 -30.08 -11.72 25.91
N LEU A 16 -29.80 -13.02 26.13
CA LEU A 16 -30.12 -13.72 27.39
C LEU A 16 -28.91 -14.10 28.26
N ILE A 17 -27.69 -14.11 27.73
CA ILE A 17 -26.46 -14.40 28.48
C ILE A 17 -25.81 -13.10 29.00
N ALA A 18 -26.62 -12.25 29.63
CA ALA A 18 -26.19 -10.95 30.16
C ALA A 18 -26.73 -10.64 31.59
N SER A 19 -27.32 -11.64 32.26
CA SER A 19 -27.88 -11.47 33.61
C SER A 19 -28.03 -12.80 34.37
N GLY A 20 -27.28 -12.95 35.48
CA GLY A 20 -27.56 -13.95 36.52
C GLY A 20 -26.47 -15.01 36.71
N ASN A 21 -26.05 -15.19 37.98
CA ASN A 21 -25.16 -16.28 38.39
C ASN A 21 -25.97 -17.55 38.68
N VAL A 22 -25.57 -18.71 38.14
CA VAL A 22 -25.76 -20.04 38.75
C VAL A 22 -24.55 -20.91 38.40
N SER A 23 -24.15 -21.81 39.30
CA SER A 23 -23.10 -22.82 39.09
C SER A 23 -23.60 -24.19 39.53
N VAL A 24 -23.59 -25.18 38.63
CA VAL A 24 -23.82 -26.61 38.95
C VAL A 24 -22.88 -27.46 38.08
N SER A 25 -22.50 -28.63 38.60
CA SER A 25 -21.61 -29.63 37.98
C SER A 25 -22.26 -30.39 36.81
N GLY A 26 -21.43 -31.10 36.04
CA GLY A 26 -21.87 -31.97 34.94
C GLY A 26 -22.35 -33.37 35.37
N ALA A 27 -22.80 -34.13 34.38
CA ALA A 27 -23.02 -35.57 34.39
C ALA A 27 -22.86 -36.09 32.95
N ASP A 28 -22.55 -37.37 32.79
CA ASP A 28 -22.14 -37.97 31.52
C ASP A 28 -23.29 -38.19 30.52
N PHE A 29 -22.93 -38.32 29.23
CA PHE A 29 -23.63 -39.23 28.32
C PHE A 29 -22.64 -39.79 27.29
N MET A 30 -22.31 -41.08 27.41
CA MET A 30 -21.65 -41.86 26.37
C MET A 30 -22.69 -42.50 25.46
N SER A 31 -22.53 -42.38 24.14
CA SER A 31 -23.05 -43.34 23.16
C SER A 31 -22.33 -43.14 21.82
N ASP A 32 -21.59 -44.16 21.42
CA ASP A 32 -20.76 -44.25 20.21
C ASP A 32 -20.71 -45.74 19.82
N PRO A 33 -20.46 -46.15 18.57
CA PRO A 33 -20.59 -45.44 17.28
C PRO A 33 -21.63 -46.14 16.36
N GLU A 34 -21.85 -45.64 15.13
CA GLU A 34 -22.04 -46.54 13.99
C GLU A 34 -21.53 -45.90 12.68
N THR A 35 -21.02 -46.73 11.76
CA THR A 35 -20.16 -46.31 10.65
C THR A 35 -20.88 -46.27 9.30
N LEU A 36 -20.67 -45.21 8.52
CA LEU A 36 -20.72 -45.28 7.06
C LEU A 36 -19.51 -44.56 6.47
N ALA A 37 -18.72 -45.28 5.68
CA ALA A 37 -17.63 -44.72 4.89
C ALA A 37 -18.15 -44.38 3.49
N LEU A 38 -17.77 -43.22 2.97
CA LEU A 38 -17.79 -42.86 1.56
C LEU A 38 -16.56 -42.02 1.25
N GLU A 39 -16.00 -42.21 0.07
CA GLU A 39 -14.80 -41.54 -0.40
C GLU A 39 -15.16 -40.17 -1.02
N GLU A 40 -14.41 -39.11 -0.70
CA GLU A 40 -14.50 -37.84 -1.42
C GLU A 40 -13.28 -37.69 -2.34
N GLN A 41 -13.53 -37.70 -3.65
CA GLN A 41 -12.51 -37.47 -4.68
C GLN A 41 -12.18 -35.98 -4.82
N ILE A 42 -11.00 -35.72 -5.39
CA ILE A 42 -10.46 -34.38 -5.64
C ILE A 42 -11.26 -33.70 -6.75
N PHE A 43 -11.91 -32.57 -6.44
CA PHE A 43 -12.46 -31.67 -7.45
C PHE A 43 -11.38 -30.74 -8.00
N LEU A 44 -10.86 -31.08 -9.19
CA LEU A 44 -10.35 -30.07 -10.12
C LEU A 44 -11.55 -29.42 -10.81
N SER A 45 -11.63 -28.10 -10.79
CA SER A 45 -12.65 -27.33 -11.49
C SER A 45 -12.11 -26.82 -12.82
N ASP A 46 -12.50 -27.46 -13.91
CA ASP A 46 -12.38 -26.92 -15.27
C ASP A 46 -13.79 -26.79 -15.87
N SER A 47 -14.01 -25.81 -16.75
CA SER A 47 -15.34 -25.39 -17.19
C SER A 47 -15.46 -25.34 -18.71
N SER A 48 -16.03 -26.39 -19.29
CA SER A 48 -16.42 -26.43 -20.70
C SER A 48 -17.84 -25.89 -20.93
N ASP A 49 -18.04 -25.18 -22.04
CA ASP A 49 -19.09 -25.51 -23.02
C ASP A 49 -18.89 -24.75 -24.35
N SER A 50 -18.61 -25.49 -25.42
CA SER A 50 -19.18 -25.27 -26.76
C SER A 50 -18.90 -26.53 -27.60
N GLY A 51 -19.89 -27.43 -27.71
CA GLY A 51 -19.69 -28.77 -28.26
C GLY A 51 -19.73 -28.93 -29.79
N ALA A 52 -19.73 -30.21 -30.21
CA ALA A 52 -19.77 -30.75 -31.59
C ALA A 52 -18.45 -30.59 -32.41
N ASP A 53 -18.00 -31.57 -33.19
CA ASP A 53 -18.66 -32.75 -33.78
C ASP A 53 -17.88 -34.09 -33.61
N GLU A 54 -18.49 -35.19 -34.07
CA GLU A 54 -17.98 -36.57 -34.06
C GLU A 54 -16.98 -36.87 -35.20
N PHE A 55 -15.95 -37.72 -34.99
CA PHE A 55 -15.89 -39.11 -35.52
C PHE A 55 -14.57 -39.87 -35.21
N SER A 56 -14.74 -41.07 -34.64
CA SER A 56 -14.00 -42.34 -34.84
C SER A 56 -12.47 -42.42 -35.10
N ASP A 57 -11.83 -43.24 -34.26
CA ASP A 57 -11.10 -44.46 -34.63
C ASP A 57 -9.65 -44.50 -35.17
N THR A 58 -8.83 -45.12 -34.31
CA THR A 58 -7.96 -46.31 -34.57
C THR A 58 -6.47 -46.16 -34.88
N ASN A 59 -5.72 -46.91 -34.05
CA ASN A 59 -4.53 -47.73 -34.35
C ASN A 59 -3.18 -46.99 -34.50
N GLU A 60 -2.14 -47.38 -33.77
CA GLU A 60 -1.35 -48.64 -33.85
C GLU A 60 -0.61 -48.72 -35.21
N ASP A 61 0.69 -49.04 -35.27
CA ASP A 61 1.51 -49.75 -34.28
C ASP A 61 3.04 -49.53 -34.45
N SER A 62 3.82 -50.21 -33.60
CA SER A 62 5.18 -50.77 -33.84
C SER A 62 6.37 -49.78 -34.03
N GLU A 63 7.41 -49.80 -33.17
CA GLU A 63 8.61 -50.69 -33.15
C GLU A 63 9.69 -50.33 -34.22
N GLU A 64 10.99 -50.57 -34.07
CA GLU A 64 11.74 -51.26 -32.99
C GLU A 64 13.19 -50.71 -32.83
N ASN A 65 13.68 -50.70 -31.58
CA ASN A 65 15.01 -51.11 -31.09
C ASN A 65 16.40 -50.70 -31.70
N PHE A 66 17.32 -50.43 -30.75
CA PHE A 66 18.71 -50.94 -30.62
C PHE A 66 19.98 -50.14 -31.05
N ILE A 67 20.65 -49.62 -30.00
CA ILE A 67 22.01 -50.00 -29.49
C ILE A 67 23.32 -49.24 -29.90
N SER A 68 24.19 -49.14 -28.86
CA SER A 68 25.65 -48.94 -28.78
C SER A 68 26.35 -47.61 -29.16
N ASP A 69 26.86 -46.95 -28.11
CA ASP A 69 28.29 -46.75 -27.80
C ASP A 69 29.20 -45.78 -28.60
N ASP A 70 29.47 -44.65 -27.93
CA ASP A 70 30.84 -44.21 -27.52
C ASP A 70 31.77 -43.57 -28.61
N PRO A 71 33.00 -43.06 -28.29
CA PRO A 71 33.12 -41.60 -28.09
C PRO A 71 34.36 -40.90 -28.73
N PHE A 72 34.56 -39.64 -28.32
CA PHE A 72 35.86 -38.98 -28.04
C PHE A 72 36.54 -38.08 -29.13
N ILE A 73 37.37 -37.16 -28.60
CA ILE A 73 38.46 -36.36 -29.20
C ILE A 73 38.21 -34.91 -29.65
N ASP A 74 39.06 -34.06 -29.04
CA ASP A 74 39.37 -32.63 -29.22
C ASP A 74 40.26 -32.33 -30.45
N GLY A 75 40.43 -31.06 -30.85
CA GLY A 75 41.39 -30.67 -31.91
C GLY A 75 41.30 -29.21 -32.37
N SER A 76 42.36 -28.43 -32.15
CA SER A 76 42.45 -27.01 -32.51
C SER A 76 43.51 -26.68 -33.59
N SER A 77 43.26 -25.65 -34.40
CA SER A 77 44.21 -24.78 -35.17
C SER A 77 43.41 -23.99 -36.24
N SER A 78 43.60 -22.70 -36.58
CA SER A 78 44.69 -21.70 -36.54
C SER A 78 45.57 -21.59 -37.80
N SER A 79 45.37 -20.55 -38.64
CA SER A 79 46.41 -19.75 -39.34
C SER A 79 45.86 -18.85 -40.47
N SER A 80 46.64 -17.83 -40.87
CA SER A 80 46.43 -16.80 -41.92
C SER A 80 46.63 -17.34 -43.38
N PRO A 81 46.72 -16.57 -44.52
CA PRO A 81 47.07 -15.13 -44.70
C PRO A 81 46.36 -14.28 -45.83
N GLU A 82 46.60 -12.95 -45.79
CA GLU A 82 46.96 -11.90 -46.83
C GLU A 82 46.93 -12.18 -48.37
N PRO A 83 47.17 -11.19 -49.31
CA PRO A 83 47.44 -9.71 -49.21
C PRO A 83 46.81 -8.79 -50.34
N LEU A 84 47.36 -7.57 -50.52
CA LEU A 84 47.37 -6.62 -51.69
C LEU A 84 46.25 -5.54 -51.77
N GLU A 85 46.54 -4.23 -51.60
CA GLU A 85 47.08 -3.19 -52.55
C GLU A 85 46.02 -2.61 -53.52
N THR A 86 45.95 -1.34 -53.96
CA THR A 86 46.63 0.00 -53.79
C THR A 86 45.62 1.09 -54.28
N GLU A 87 45.70 2.42 -54.15
CA GLU A 87 46.55 3.50 -53.58
C GLU A 87 45.55 4.64 -53.15
N LYS A 88 45.66 5.99 -53.02
CA LYS A 88 46.58 7.19 -53.04
C LYS A 88 45.70 8.38 -52.48
N GLU A 89 46.10 9.58 -52.05
CA GLU A 89 47.37 10.30 -51.80
C GLU A 89 47.14 11.53 -50.84
N LEU A 90 48.24 12.18 -50.41
CA LEU A 90 48.53 13.53 -49.83
C LEU A 90 47.53 14.72 -50.03
N LEU A 91 47.48 15.83 -49.24
CA LEU A 91 48.34 16.44 -48.18
C LEU A 91 47.59 17.54 -47.33
N GLU A 92 48.12 17.90 -46.14
CA GLU A 92 48.24 19.22 -45.43
C GLU A 92 47.36 20.47 -45.77
N GLU A 93 47.05 21.43 -44.88
CA GLU A 93 47.19 21.62 -43.40
C GLU A 93 46.41 22.89 -42.90
N SER A 94 46.56 23.24 -41.61
CA SER A 94 46.46 24.60 -40.99
C SER A 94 45.11 25.12 -40.44
N ILE A 95 45.23 26.15 -39.58
CA ILE A 95 44.28 26.58 -38.52
C ILE A 95 44.36 28.12 -38.37
N GLU A 96 43.23 28.81 -38.08
CA GLU A 96 43.08 30.02 -37.23
C GLU A 96 41.59 30.47 -37.29
N GLU A 97 40.83 30.48 -36.19
CA GLU A 97 40.71 31.50 -35.10
C GLU A 97 39.70 32.63 -35.37
N LEU A 98 39.24 33.26 -34.27
CA LEU A 98 38.08 34.18 -34.22
C LEU A 98 38.51 35.64 -34.47
N PRO A 99 37.56 36.57 -34.71
CA PRO A 99 36.98 37.28 -33.57
C PRO A 99 35.46 37.55 -33.71
N ALA A 100 34.84 37.97 -32.59
CA ALA A 100 33.46 38.46 -32.54
C ALA A 100 33.41 40.00 -32.63
N GLU A 101 32.26 40.57 -33.00
CA GLU A 101 31.68 41.72 -32.28
C GLU A 101 30.20 42.00 -32.60
N ASN A 102 29.47 42.39 -31.54
CA ASN A 102 28.39 43.40 -31.44
C ASN A 102 27.61 43.87 -32.68
N GLY A 103 26.26 43.83 -32.60
CA GLY A 103 25.37 44.55 -33.52
C GLY A 103 23.90 44.57 -33.10
N GLU A 104 23.42 45.65 -32.48
CA GLU A 104 22.01 45.80 -32.08
C GLU A 104 21.08 46.20 -33.24
N ALA A 105 19.89 45.59 -33.26
CA ALA A 105 18.59 46.10 -33.71
C ALA A 105 18.49 47.19 -34.81
N LYS A 106 17.75 46.86 -35.88
CA LYS A 106 16.51 47.60 -36.24
C LYS A 106 15.60 46.89 -37.24
N ASP A 107 14.32 46.84 -36.88
CA ASP A 107 13.17 46.79 -37.79
C ASP A 107 13.10 48.11 -38.60
N PRO A 108 12.66 48.06 -39.87
CA PRO A 108 11.39 48.75 -40.16
C PRO A 108 10.45 48.00 -41.12
N ALA A 109 9.16 48.06 -40.79
CA ALA A 109 8.05 47.49 -41.55
C ALA A 109 7.71 48.21 -42.88
N ASP A 110 6.74 47.61 -43.58
CA ASP A 110 5.89 48.12 -44.66
C ASP A 110 6.52 48.50 -46.02
N LYS A 111 6.17 47.70 -47.04
CA LYS A 111 5.20 48.19 -48.05
C LYS A 111 4.44 47.10 -48.79
N ILE A 112 3.20 47.44 -49.13
CA ILE A 112 2.20 46.64 -49.83
C ILE A 112 2.19 47.00 -51.32
N ASN A 113 1.99 45.99 -52.18
CA ASN A 113 1.18 45.98 -53.42
C ASN A 113 1.44 44.61 -54.09
N ASP A 114 0.50 43.65 -54.11
CA ASP A 114 -0.76 43.64 -54.89
C ASP A 114 -0.55 43.48 -56.40
N PHE A 115 -0.83 42.28 -56.93
CA PHE A 115 -1.81 42.11 -58.02
C PHE A 115 -2.32 40.65 -58.13
N SER A 116 -3.52 40.50 -58.70
CA SER A 116 -4.31 39.26 -58.87
C SER A 116 -3.75 38.29 -59.95
N SER A 117 -4.26 37.08 -60.23
CA SER A 117 -5.62 36.51 -60.07
C SER A 117 -5.70 34.98 -60.33
N LEU A 118 -6.64 34.28 -59.65
CA LEU A 118 -7.29 32.99 -60.02
C LEU A 118 -6.37 31.72 -60.06
N GLU A 119 -6.86 30.49 -59.90
CA GLU A 119 -8.24 29.95 -59.85
C GLU A 119 -8.40 28.82 -58.78
N GLU A 120 -9.63 28.37 -58.50
CA GLU A 120 -9.96 27.57 -57.29
C GLU A 120 -9.81 26.04 -57.41
N THR A 121 -9.39 25.37 -56.33
CA THR A 121 -9.92 24.04 -55.95
C THR A 121 -10.11 23.94 -54.42
N PRO A 122 -11.22 23.38 -53.90
CA PRO A 122 -11.53 23.42 -52.48
C PRO A 122 -11.02 22.19 -51.71
N PHE A 123 -9.81 22.26 -51.16
CA PHE A 123 -9.42 21.35 -50.08
C PHE A 123 -9.90 21.90 -48.73
N SER A 124 -10.80 21.15 -48.07
CA SER A 124 -11.36 21.51 -46.77
C SER A 124 -10.34 21.27 -45.64
N SER A 125 -9.32 22.12 -45.54
CA SER A 125 -8.51 22.26 -44.33
C SER A 125 -9.39 22.85 -43.23
N GLY A 126 -10.03 21.97 -42.46
CA GLY A 126 -10.69 22.36 -41.22
C GLY A 126 -9.63 22.84 -40.24
N GLU A 127 -9.49 24.15 -40.06
CA GLU A 127 -8.68 24.73 -38.99
C GLU A 127 -9.18 24.18 -37.65
N VAL A 128 -8.42 23.25 -37.06
CA VAL A 128 -8.66 22.79 -35.70
C VAL A 128 -8.28 23.92 -34.76
N LEU A 129 -9.25 24.81 -34.50
CA LEU A 129 -9.18 25.76 -33.40
C LEU A 129 -8.76 25.00 -32.14
N PRO A 130 -7.74 25.46 -31.40
CA PRO A 130 -7.14 24.68 -30.34
C PRO A 130 -8.20 24.23 -29.32
N GLU A 131 -8.27 22.91 -29.08
CA GLU A 131 -9.20 22.33 -28.13
C GLU A 131 -9.02 22.98 -26.76
N LYS A 132 -10.09 23.56 -26.24
CA LYS A 132 -10.02 24.77 -25.41
C LYS A 132 -9.52 24.55 -23.96
N ASN A 133 -9.02 23.37 -23.65
CA ASN A 133 -8.55 22.91 -22.33
C ASN A 133 -7.40 21.86 -22.41
N THR A 134 -6.80 21.61 -23.58
CA THR A 134 -5.82 20.51 -23.74
C THR A 134 -4.46 20.84 -23.11
N ASP A 135 -3.94 19.96 -22.23
CA ASP A 135 -2.67 20.15 -21.52
C ASP A 135 -1.47 19.73 -22.37
N TYR A 136 -1.12 20.55 -23.37
CA TYR A 136 0.02 20.31 -24.24
C TYR A 136 1.35 20.36 -23.48
N ILE A 137 2.15 19.29 -23.52
CA ILE A 137 3.38 19.20 -22.73
C ILE A 137 4.48 20.18 -23.18
N LEU A 138 4.47 20.57 -24.46
CA LEU A 138 5.35 21.61 -25.02
C LEU A 138 4.72 23.02 -24.96
N GLY A 139 3.55 23.18 -24.33
CA GLY A 139 2.74 24.41 -24.41
C GLY A 139 2.11 24.67 -25.79
N ARG A 140 2.35 23.79 -26.76
CA ARG A 140 1.85 23.80 -28.14
C ARG A 140 1.61 22.37 -28.64
N PRO A 141 0.83 22.16 -29.72
CA PRO A 141 0.84 20.92 -30.47
C PRO A 141 2.27 20.53 -30.92
N MET A 142 2.52 19.23 -31.00
CA MET A 142 3.73 18.66 -31.61
C MET A 142 3.66 18.68 -33.13
N THR A 143 4.81 18.60 -33.80
CA THR A 143 4.88 18.28 -35.24
C THR A 143 4.77 16.76 -35.47
N PRO A 144 4.48 16.29 -36.70
CA PRO A 144 4.48 14.86 -37.01
C PRO A 144 5.81 14.16 -36.71
N GLU A 145 6.93 14.87 -36.85
CA GLU A 145 8.28 14.38 -36.58
C GLU A 145 8.49 14.20 -35.07
N GLU A 146 8.10 15.18 -34.24
CA GLU A 146 8.15 15.09 -32.78
C GLU A 146 7.24 13.96 -32.25
N ILE A 147 6.06 13.77 -32.84
CA ILE A 147 5.17 12.64 -32.53
C ILE A 147 5.85 11.31 -32.88
N GLN A 148 6.50 11.22 -34.04
CA GLN A 148 7.18 10.01 -34.48
C GLN A 148 8.42 9.69 -33.65
N GLU A 149 9.16 10.70 -33.19
CA GLU A 149 10.27 10.55 -32.24
C GLU A 149 9.76 9.94 -30.92
N GLN A 150 8.73 10.54 -30.32
CA GLN A 150 8.11 10.07 -29.07
C GLN A 150 7.61 8.62 -29.15
N LEU A 151 7.06 8.20 -30.29
CA LEU A 151 6.64 6.81 -30.53
C LEU A 151 7.83 5.88 -30.81
N SER A 152 8.91 6.36 -31.45
CA SER A 152 10.09 5.54 -31.77
C SER A 152 10.89 5.09 -30.53
N LEU A 153 10.84 5.88 -29.45
CA LEU A 153 11.45 5.57 -28.15
C LEU A 153 10.67 4.49 -27.35
N MET A 154 9.47 4.11 -27.80
CA MET A 154 8.60 3.13 -27.16
C MET A 154 8.83 1.75 -27.80
N GLY A 155 9.76 0.98 -27.22
CA GLY A 155 10.21 -0.31 -27.75
C GLY A 155 9.11 -1.33 -28.07
N ASN A 156 9.40 -2.25 -28.99
CA ASN A 156 8.48 -3.35 -29.38
C ASN A 156 8.56 -4.54 -28.40
N SER A 157 8.21 -4.32 -27.14
CA SER A 157 8.13 -5.38 -26.13
C SER A 157 6.94 -6.32 -26.40
N PRO A 158 7.14 -7.65 -26.50
CA PRO A 158 6.06 -8.60 -26.76
C PRO A 158 5.10 -8.70 -25.57
N SER A 159 3.79 -8.71 -25.84
CA SER A 159 2.77 -8.79 -24.80
C SER A 159 2.59 -10.19 -24.20
N PHE A 160 2.41 -10.26 -22.89
CA PHE A 160 2.19 -11.48 -22.12
C PHE A 160 1.02 -11.33 -21.14
N ALA A 161 0.48 -12.45 -20.66
CA ALA A 161 -0.56 -12.45 -19.62
C ALA A 161 0.06 -12.20 -18.23
N PRO A 162 -0.47 -11.27 -17.42
CA PRO A 162 0.04 -11.04 -16.07
C PRO A 162 -0.24 -12.24 -15.15
N MET A 163 0.67 -12.47 -14.20
CA MET A 163 0.58 -13.60 -13.27
C MET A 163 -0.58 -13.44 -12.26
N ASN A 164 -1.01 -14.55 -11.66
CA ASN A 164 -2.03 -14.55 -10.61
C ASN A 164 -1.57 -13.76 -9.36
N ASN A 165 -2.08 -12.53 -9.25
CA ASN A 165 -1.86 -11.57 -8.16
C ASN A 165 -2.13 -12.14 -6.75
N ALA A 166 -1.69 -11.43 -5.72
CA ALA A 166 -1.96 -11.76 -4.32
C ALA A 166 -3.41 -11.46 -3.87
N ASP A 167 -3.90 -12.16 -2.84
CA ASP A 167 -5.28 -12.02 -2.32
C ASP A 167 -5.42 -10.78 -1.42
N SER A 168 -5.75 -9.65 -2.05
CA SER A 168 -5.77 -8.31 -1.45
C SER A 168 -7.13 -7.98 -0.81
N CYS A 169 -7.39 -8.41 0.42
CA CYS A 169 -8.72 -8.26 1.06
C CYS A 169 -8.97 -6.87 1.69
N LEU A 170 -9.24 -5.88 0.83
CA LEU A 170 -9.57 -4.50 1.20
C LEU A 170 -10.96 -4.30 1.85
N ASP A 171 -11.09 -4.60 3.14
CA ASP A 171 -12.20 -4.10 3.97
C ASP A 171 -11.98 -2.64 4.40
N ILE A 172 -12.22 -1.70 3.48
CA ILE A 172 -11.95 -0.26 3.65
C ILE A 172 -12.95 0.37 4.63
N SER A 173 -12.66 0.25 5.93
CA SER A 173 -13.22 1.12 6.98
C SER A 173 -12.24 2.20 7.44
N MET A 174 -11.02 2.23 6.89
CA MET A 174 -9.94 3.15 7.21
C MET A 174 -9.36 3.73 5.91
N TYR A 175 -9.11 5.05 5.89
CA TYR A 175 -8.57 5.81 4.75
C TYR A 175 -9.35 5.73 3.43
N ALA A 176 -10.51 6.42 3.39
CA ALA A 176 -10.81 7.18 2.18
C ALA A 176 -9.77 8.32 2.10
N VAL A 177 -8.82 8.21 1.17
CA VAL A 177 -7.83 9.26 0.89
C VAL A 177 -8.61 10.50 0.40
N SER A 178 -8.46 11.63 1.09
CA SER A 178 -9.38 12.77 0.95
C SER A 178 -8.95 13.83 -0.06
N ASP A 179 -7.76 13.67 -0.60
CA ASP A 179 -7.01 14.73 -1.24
C ASP A 179 -6.94 14.38 -2.75
N PRO A 180 -7.51 15.21 -3.64
CA PRO A 180 -7.75 14.83 -5.04
C PRO A 180 -6.46 14.72 -5.86
N TYR A 181 -5.38 15.29 -5.35
CA TYR A 181 -4.06 15.34 -5.98
C TYR A 181 -2.99 14.89 -4.97
N TYR A 182 -2.02 14.13 -5.44
CA TYR A 182 -0.81 13.75 -4.70
C TYR A 182 0.33 13.48 -5.68
N ASP A 183 1.51 14.00 -5.40
CA ASP A 183 2.70 13.77 -6.22
C ASP A 183 3.93 13.64 -5.32
N SER A 184 4.58 12.47 -5.34
CA SER A 184 5.80 12.23 -4.56
C SER A 184 6.97 13.10 -4.99
N ARG A 185 6.95 13.67 -6.20
CA ARG A 185 7.96 14.62 -6.69
C ARG A 185 7.92 15.93 -5.90
N GLU A 186 6.74 16.43 -5.52
CA GLU A 186 6.61 17.61 -4.63
C GLU A 186 7.24 17.38 -3.25
N SER A 187 7.36 16.12 -2.82
CA SER A 187 8.01 15.75 -1.55
C SER A 187 9.53 15.55 -1.67
N GLY A 188 10.10 15.63 -2.88
CA GLY A 188 11.54 15.45 -3.12
C GLY A 188 12.06 14.03 -2.88
N ILE A 189 11.18 13.01 -2.95
CA ILE A 189 11.53 11.60 -2.70
C ILE A 189 11.63 10.74 -3.96
N ILE A 190 11.56 11.34 -5.17
CA ILE A 190 11.64 10.65 -6.45
C ILE A 190 12.93 11.06 -7.17
N THR A 191 13.72 10.08 -7.61
CA THR A 191 14.93 10.26 -8.43
C THR A 191 14.62 10.63 -9.88
N PRO A 192 15.59 11.20 -10.63
CA PRO A 192 15.46 11.46 -12.06
C PRO A 192 15.03 10.25 -12.90
N VAL A 193 14.55 10.51 -14.12
CA VAL A 193 14.19 9.47 -15.09
C VAL A 193 15.44 9.00 -15.84
N LYS A 194 15.71 7.69 -15.77
CA LYS A 194 16.76 6.99 -16.52
C LYS A 194 16.23 6.49 -17.88
N ASN A 195 17.12 5.91 -18.69
CA ASN A 195 16.78 5.38 -20.02
C ASN A 195 17.21 3.91 -20.14
N GLN A 196 16.25 3.02 -20.41
CA GLN A 196 16.49 1.58 -20.59
C GLN A 196 17.01 1.22 -21.99
N ASN A 197 16.85 2.10 -22.98
CA ASN A 197 17.06 1.73 -24.38
C ASN A 197 18.54 1.32 -24.63
N PRO A 198 18.79 0.22 -25.37
CA PRO A 198 17.85 -0.54 -26.20
C PRO A 198 17.14 -1.72 -25.49
N PHE A 199 17.29 -1.86 -24.18
CA PHE A 199 16.94 -3.07 -23.43
C PHE A 199 15.48 -3.13 -23.00
N ASN A 200 14.98 -4.36 -22.78
CA ASN A 200 13.61 -4.67 -22.34
C ASN A 200 13.55 -4.97 -20.82
N ILE A 201 14.46 -4.39 -20.02
CA ILE A 201 14.56 -4.58 -18.56
C ILE A 201 13.76 -3.56 -17.73
N CYS A 202 12.65 -3.05 -18.24
CA CYS A 202 11.77 -2.07 -17.57
C CYS A 202 11.42 -2.42 -16.10
N TRP A 203 11.32 -3.72 -15.79
CA TRP A 203 11.14 -4.25 -14.43
C TRP A 203 12.26 -3.82 -13.47
N ALA A 204 13.53 -3.92 -13.90
CA ALA A 204 14.69 -3.53 -13.11
C ALA A 204 14.68 -2.02 -12.80
N PHE A 205 14.31 -1.18 -13.78
CA PHE A 205 14.16 0.28 -13.58
C PHE A 205 13.06 0.63 -12.58
N SER A 206 11.93 -0.08 -12.60
CA SER A 206 10.84 0.19 -11.67
C SER A 206 11.18 -0.29 -10.25
N MET A 207 11.90 -1.41 -10.13
CA MET A 207 12.47 -1.92 -8.88
C MET A 207 13.52 -0.97 -8.29
N ALA A 208 14.48 -0.50 -9.09
CA ALA A 208 15.45 0.51 -8.71
C ALA A 208 14.76 1.78 -8.22
N SER A 209 13.80 2.31 -8.99
CA SER A 209 13.07 3.53 -8.62
C SER A 209 12.23 3.35 -7.34
N ASN A 210 11.74 2.14 -7.04
CA ASN A 210 11.12 1.83 -5.74
C ASN A 210 12.14 1.87 -4.59
N PHE A 211 13.30 1.23 -4.77
CA PHE A 211 14.38 1.21 -3.77
C PHE A 211 14.90 2.62 -3.48
N GLU A 212 15.25 3.37 -4.52
CA GLU A 212 15.71 4.77 -4.46
C GLU A 212 14.68 5.66 -3.73
N THR A 213 13.39 5.52 -4.06
CA THR A 213 12.29 6.24 -3.38
C THR A 213 12.24 5.88 -1.89
N SER A 214 12.42 4.60 -1.53
CA SER A 214 12.45 4.18 -0.13
C SER A 214 13.63 4.76 0.65
N LEU A 215 14.83 4.72 0.07
CA LEU A 215 16.06 5.23 0.68
C LEU A 215 15.99 6.76 0.88
N LEU A 216 15.46 7.49 -0.11
CA LEU A 216 15.16 8.93 0.01
C LEU A 216 14.12 9.21 1.09
N LYS A 217 13.01 8.45 1.13
CA LYS A 217 11.93 8.60 2.12
C LYS A 217 12.36 8.28 3.55
N LYS A 218 13.36 7.40 3.72
CA LYS A 218 14.04 7.13 5.00
C LYS A 218 15.09 8.19 5.36
N GLY A 219 15.48 9.05 4.42
CA GLY A 219 16.52 10.08 4.60
C GLY A 219 17.95 9.53 4.56
N LEU A 220 18.18 8.40 3.89
CA LEU A 220 19.48 7.73 3.79
C LEU A 220 20.39 8.33 2.71
N GLY A 221 19.85 9.08 1.77
CA GLY A 221 20.58 9.75 0.70
C GLY A 221 19.89 9.61 -0.66
N VAL A 222 20.46 10.24 -1.69
CA VAL A 222 20.19 9.88 -3.08
C VAL A 222 21.01 8.62 -3.38
N PHE A 223 20.38 7.63 -3.99
CA PHE A 223 21.05 6.50 -4.60
C PHE A 223 20.74 6.53 -6.10
N ASP A 224 21.68 6.04 -6.90
CA ASP A 224 21.49 5.74 -8.31
C ASP A 224 21.88 4.27 -8.47
N LEU A 225 20.88 3.40 -8.52
CA LEU A 225 21.06 1.95 -8.43
C LEU A 225 21.16 1.31 -9.81
N SER A 226 22.10 0.38 -9.97
CA SER A 226 22.33 -0.35 -11.21
C SER A 226 21.17 -1.30 -11.53
N GLU A 227 20.45 -1.00 -12.62
CA GLU A 227 19.49 -1.93 -13.21
C GLU A 227 20.19 -3.14 -13.87
N GLU A 228 21.42 -2.93 -14.38
CA GLU A 228 22.26 -3.95 -15.02
C GLU A 228 22.66 -5.06 -14.04
N HIS A 229 23.10 -4.71 -12.84
CA HIS A 229 23.47 -5.67 -11.80
C HIS A 229 22.30 -6.61 -11.46
N LEU A 230 21.10 -6.05 -11.29
CA LEU A 230 19.90 -6.82 -11.00
C LEU A 230 19.52 -7.72 -12.19
N ALA A 231 19.54 -7.22 -13.42
CA ALA A 231 19.24 -8.03 -14.61
C ALA A 231 20.28 -9.16 -14.80
N TYR A 232 21.57 -8.83 -14.73
CA TYR A 232 22.67 -9.76 -14.90
C TYR A 232 22.66 -10.86 -13.82
N PHE A 233 22.63 -10.52 -12.53
CA PHE A 233 22.69 -11.53 -11.45
C PHE A 233 21.37 -12.26 -11.22
N PHE A 234 20.22 -11.73 -11.65
CA PHE A 234 19.00 -12.53 -11.76
C PHE A 234 19.19 -13.67 -12.76
N ALA A 235 19.67 -13.38 -13.98
CA ALA A 235 19.91 -14.41 -15.00
C ALA A 235 21.15 -15.29 -14.73
N ASN A 236 22.15 -14.77 -14.01
CA ASN A 236 23.45 -15.42 -13.73
C ASN A 236 23.64 -15.63 -12.21
N ARG A 237 22.59 -16.12 -11.52
CA ARG A 237 22.56 -16.31 -10.06
C ARG A 237 23.82 -17.00 -9.54
N ARG A 238 24.37 -16.47 -8.45
CA ARG A 238 25.51 -17.03 -7.72
C ARG A 238 25.06 -17.57 -6.37
N ASN A 239 25.80 -18.56 -5.88
CA ASN A 239 25.58 -19.11 -4.55
C ASN A 239 25.91 -18.04 -3.50
N ASP A 240 25.12 -17.98 -2.44
CA ASP A 240 25.25 -17.00 -1.38
C ASP A 240 26.46 -17.26 -0.47
N PRO A 241 26.98 -16.25 0.26
CA PRO A 241 28.17 -16.40 1.09
C PRO A 241 28.06 -17.41 2.24
N LEU A 242 26.85 -17.85 2.62
CA LEU A 242 26.63 -18.85 3.68
C LEU A 242 26.33 -20.25 3.11
N GLY A 243 26.17 -20.38 1.79
CA GLY A 243 25.89 -21.65 1.12
C GLY A 243 24.47 -22.19 1.36
N ASN A 244 23.48 -21.31 1.55
CA ASN A 244 22.07 -21.67 1.77
C ASN A 244 21.48 -22.50 0.62
N THR A 245 21.63 -22.01 -0.63
CA THR A 245 20.96 -22.60 -1.82
C THR A 245 21.95 -22.87 -2.96
N PRO A 246 22.89 -23.82 -2.82
CA PRO A 246 23.99 -24.02 -3.76
C PRO A 246 23.59 -24.64 -5.10
N GLU A 247 22.35 -25.10 -5.24
CA GLU A 247 21.78 -25.71 -6.45
C GLU A 247 20.63 -24.90 -7.08
N ASP A 248 20.29 -23.73 -6.51
CA ASP A 248 19.32 -22.80 -7.10
C ASP A 248 19.84 -22.29 -8.45
N LYS A 249 19.02 -22.40 -9.50
CA LYS A 249 19.37 -21.90 -10.84
C LYS A 249 18.17 -21.17 -11.42
N ILE A 250 18.36 -19.90 -11.75
CA ILE A 250 17.48 -19.17 -12.66
C ILE A 250 18.03 -19.41 -14.06
N LEU A 251 17.16 -19.74 -15.01
CA LEU A 251 17.51 -20.00 -16.41
C LEU A 251 16.69 -19.04 -17.27
N HIS A 252 17.36 -18.03 -17.83
CA HIS A 252 16.71 -17.15 -18.81
C HIS A 252 16.48 -17.93 -20.11
N LEU A 253 15.27 -17.81 -20.70
CA LEU A 253 14.83 -18.66 -21.83
C LEU A 253 14.90 -17.96 -23.19
N LYS A 254 15.18 -16.66 -23.24
CA LYS A 254 15.44 -15.93 -24.50
C LYS A 254 16.94 -15.88 -24.81
N SER A 255 17.28 -15.31 -25.97
CA SER A 255 18.66 -15.18 -26.45
C SER A 255 19.54 -14.22 -25.64
N ASP A 256 18.95 -13.33 -24.84
CA ASP A 256 19.66 -12.31 -24.07
C ASP A 256 18.90 -12.02 -22.77
N TYR A 257 19.61 -11.88 -21.64
CA TYR A 257 19.03 -11.57 -20.33
C TYR A 257 18.43 -10.17 -20.24
N HIS A 258 18.77 -9.29 -21.19
CA HIS A 258 18.18 -7.95 -21.32
C HIS A 258 16.70 -7.95 -21.79
N ASP A 259 16.06 -9.11 -22.00
CA ASP A 259 14.69 -9.18 -22.54
C ASP A 259 13.63 -9.81 -21.60
N GLY A 260 13.06 -8.96 -20.73
CA GLY A 260 11.88 -9.27 -19.91
C GLY A 260 12.20 -9.64 -18.47
N GLY A 261 11.16 -9.62 -17.63
CA GLY A 261 11.27 -9.91 -16.20
C GLY A 261 9.97 -9.64 -15.44
N ASN A 262 10.01 -9.73 -14.11
CA ASN A 262 8.86 -9.45 -13.24
C ASN A 262 9.29 -9.03 -11.83
N ASP A 263 8.81 -7.87 -11.39
CA ASP A 263 9.10 -7.24 -10.10
C ASP A 263 8.83 -8.11 -8.88
N ARG A 264 7.80 -8.97 -8.94
CA ARG A 264 7.43 -9.86 -7.83
C ARG A 264 8.43 -11.02 -7.70
N VAL A 265 8.88 -11.61 -8.81
CA VAL A 265 9.94 -12.63 -8.78
C VAL A 265 11.30 -11.99 -8.42
N ALA A 266 11.59 -10.81 -8.97
CA ALA A 266 12.77 -10.02 -8.62
C ALA A 266 12.81 -9.64 -7.13
N SER A 267 11.67 -9.36 -6.50
CA SER A 267 11.59 -9.10 -5.05
C SER A 267 12.03 -10.31 -4.22
N PHE A 268 11.67 -11.54 -4.62
CA PHE A 268 12.16 -12.74 -3.95
C PHE A 268 13.66 -12.97 -4.18
N PHE A 269 14.17 -12.71 -5.38
CA PHE A 269 15.61 -12.72 -5.65
C PHE A 269 16.36 -11.72 -4.75
N LEU A 270 15.91 -10.47 -4.68
CA LEU A 270 16.51 -9.41 -3.85
C LEU A 270 16.45 -9.72 -2.34
N SER A 271 15.43 -10.47 -1.89
CA SER A 271 15.30 -10.92 -0.49
C SER A 271 16.38 -11.94 -0.04
N THR A 272 17.21 -12.44 -0.96
CA THR A 272 18.42 -13.23 -0.66
C THR A 272 19.64 -12.38 -0.32
N TRP A 273 19.51 -11.05 -0.38
CA TRP A 273 20.60 -10.05 -0.31
C TRP A 273 21.61 -10.03 -1.46
N SER A 274 21.33 -10.71 -2.59
CA SER A 274 22.03 -10.36 -3.83
C SER A 274 21.83 -8.87 -4.16
N GLY A 275 20.65 -8.32 -3.83
CA GLY A 275 20.43 -6.88 -3.68
C GLY A 275 20.67 -6.07 -4.94
N MET A 276 20.98 -4.79 -4.78
CA MET A 276 21.41 -3.90 -5.87
C MET A 276 22.66 -3.14 -5.46
N VAL A 277 23.52 -2.87 -6.44
CA VAL A 277 24.67 -1.97 -6.32
C VAL A 277 24.36 -0.60 -6.92
N SER A 278 25.26 0.36 -6.71
CA SER A 278 25.27 1.65 -7.40
C SER A 278 25.66 1.52 -8.88
N GLU A 279 25.09 2.38 -9.72
CA GLU A 279 25.36 2.46 -11.17
C GLU A 279 26.86 2.69 -11.48
N GLU A 280 27.62 3.32 -10.58
CA GLU A 280 29.08 3.45 -10.70
C GLU A 280 29.82 2.09 -10.66
N LYS A 281 29.33 1.12 -9.88
CA LYS A 281 29.96 -0.22 -9.77
C LYS A 281 29.66 -1.14 -10.95
N ALA A 282 28.45 -1.01 -11.52
CA ALA A 282 27.95 -1.88 -12.59
C ALA A 282 27.10 -1.06 -13.58
N PRO A 283 27.73 -0.18 -14.39
CA PRO A 283 26.99 0.72 -15.26
C PRO A 283 26.27 -0.03 -16.38
N LEU A 284 25.04 0.39 -16.68
CA LEU A 284 24.24 -0.14 -17.78
C LEU A 284 25.01 0.02 -19.11
N PRO A 285 25.25 -1.07 -19.86
CA PRO A 285 26.12 -1.05 -21.04
C PRO A 285 25.47 -0.31 -22.22
N THR A 286 25.56 1.02 -22.20
CA THR A 286 25.02 1.91 -23.23
C THR A 286 26.11 2.83 -23.79
N ASN A 287 26.09 3.02 -25.11
CA ASN A 287 26.78 4.07 -25.85
C ASN A 287 25.74 4.91 -26.60
N ALA A 288 26.14 6.04 -27.17
CA ALA A 288 25.24 6.93 -27.93
C ALA A 288 24.53 6.22 -29.09
N ASP A 289 25.12 5.15 -29.63
CA ASP A 289 24.60 4.37 -30.75
C ASP A 289 23.90 3.06 -30.32
N HIS A 290 23.59 2.88 -29.02
CA HIS A 290 22.85 1.73 -28.45
C HIS A 290 23.32 0.33 -28.92
N THR A 291 24.63 0.12 -29.00
CA THR A 291 25.31 -1.04 -29.62
C THR A 291 26.50 -1.57 -28.81
N ALA A 292 26.62 -1.21 -27.53
CA ALA A 292 27.68 -1.68 -26.65
C ALA A 292 27.71 -3.21 -26.50
N ASN A 293 28.89 -3.80 -26.29
CA ASN A 293 29.04 -5.25 -26.31
C ASN A 293 28.53 -5.94 -25.03
N LEU A 294 27.35 -6.53 -25.12
CA LEU A 294 26.66 -7.27 -24.06
C LEU A 294 27.34 -8.62 -23.68
N SER A 295 28.36 -9.05 -24.44
CA SER A 295 29.08 -10.31 -24.19
C SER A 295 30.06 -10.27 -23.02
N LYS A 296 30.20 -9.14 -22.31
CA LYS A 296 31.12 -9.00 -21.18
C LYS A 296 30.37 -9.33 -19.87
N PRO A 297 30.71 -10.43 -19.16
CA PRO A 297 30.12 -10.71 -17.86
C PRO A 297 30.56 -9.67 -16.81
N LEU A 298 29.68 -9.37 -15.85
CA LEU A 298 30.05 -8.64 -14.63
C LEU A 298 31.03 -9.47 -13.78
N ASP A 299 31.80 -8.78 -12.92
CA ASP A 299 32.67 -9.45 -11.95
C ASP A 299 31.82 -10.28 -10.97
N PRO A 300 32.03 -11.61 -10.84
CA PRO A 300 31.27 -12.44 -9.92
C PRO A 300 31.33 -12.00 -8.45
N ALA A 301 32.33 -11.20 -8.04
CA ALA A 301 32.40 -10.61 -6.71
C ALA A 301 31.24 -9.63 -6.41
N LEU A 302 30.67 -8.99 -7.44
CA LEU A 302 29.57 -8.03 -7.28
C LEU A 302 28.24 -8.67 -6.87
N ALA A 303 28.10 -10.01 -6.99
CA ALA A 303 26.82 -10.71 -6.78
C ALA A 303 26.19 -10.50 -5.39
N TYR A 304 27.00 -10.12 -4.39
CA TYR A 304 26.60 -9.79 -3.02
C TYR A 304 27.38 -8.58 -2.46
N ASP A 305 27.96 -7.71 -3.31
CA ASP A 305 28.62 -6.44 -2.91
C ASP A 305 27.61 -5.29 -2.74
N THR A 306 26.52 -5.61 -2.05
CA THR A 306 25.23 -4.90 -2.08
C THR A 306 25.29 -3.51 -1.42
N ASP A 307 24.93 -2.47 -2.17
CA ASP A 307 24.77 -1.10 -1.65
C ASP A 307 23.33 -0.84 -1.13
N ALA A 308 22.33 -1.56 -1.66
CA ALA A 308 20.94 -1.49 -1.24
C ALA A 308 20.28 -2.88 -1.15
N PHE A 309 19.88 -3.24 0.06
CA PHE A 309 19.23 -4.51 0.42
C PHE A 309 17.71 -4.32 0.48
N LEU A 310 16.94 -5.34 0.08
CA LEU A 310 15.49 -5.38 0.33
C LEU A 310 15.22 -5.48 1.84
N GLU A 311 14.24 -4.72 2.33
CA GLU A 311 13.68 -4.82 3.68
C GLU A 311 12.31 -5.51 3.62
N ASP A 312 11.33 -4.92 2.94
CA ASP A 312 10.00 -5.48 2.71
C ASP A 312 9.59 -5.40 1.23
N ALA A 313 8.62 -6.22 0.81
CA ALA A 313 7.93 -6.07 -0.47
C ALA A 313 6.43 -6.32 -0.31
N VAL A 314 5.58 -5.53 -0.98
CA VAL A 314 4.12 -5.71 -1.02
C VAL A 314 3.69 -6.05 -2.42
N PHE A 315 2.88 -7.11 -2.57
CA PHE A 315 2.30 -7.55 -3.84
C PHE A 315 0.78 -7.41 -3.78
N SER A 316 0.14 -6.87 -4.83
CA SER A 316 -1.28 -6.53 -4.74
C SER A 316 -2.03 -6.54 -6.07
N GLN A 317 -3.32 -6.88 -6.00
CA GLN A 317 -4.29 -6.59 -7.07
C GLN A 317 -4.50 -5.07 -7.20
N TYR A 318 -4.76 -4.62 -8.43
CA TYR A 318 -5.09 -3.22 -8.70
C TYR A 318 -6.51 -2.86 -8.26
N SER A 319 -6.62 -1.71 -7.61
CA SER A 319 -7.83 -0.86 -7.60
C SER A 319 -7.38 0.56 -7.27
N VAL A 320 -8.20 1.56 -7.62
CA VAL A 320 -7.87 2.98 -7.36
C VAL A 320 -7.58 3.23 -5.88
N ASP A 321 -8.42 2.69 -4.97
CA ASP A 321 -8.20 2.84 -3.53
C ASP A 321 -6.92 2.12 -3.04
N ARG A 322 -6.57 0.96 -3.62
CA ARG A 322 -5.32 0.25 -3.28
C ARG A 322 -4.08 1.03 -3.73
N MET A 323 -4.09 1.50 -4.98
CA MET A 323 -2.99 2.27 -5.55
C MET A 323 -2.74 3.55 -4.74
N LYS A 324 -3.80 4.32 -4.40
CA LYS A 324 -3.66 5.51 -3.55
C LYS A 324 -3.16 5.20 -2.13
N LEU A 325 -3.60 4.10 -1.53
CA LEU A 325 -3.10 3.65 -0.23
C LEU A 325 -1.60 3.34 -0.27
N LEU A 326 -1.18 2.57 -1.28
CA LEU A 326 0.22 2.18 -1.46
C LEU A 326 1.11 3.38 -1.80
N LEU A 327 0.70 4.26 -2.71
CA LEU A 327 1.39 5.52 -3.00
C LEU A 327 1.55 6.40 -1.75
N THR A 328 0.53 6.49 -0.89
CA THR A 328 0.61 7.27 0.36
C THR A 328 1.66 6.68 1.32
N GLU A 329 1.67 5.35 1.51
CA GLU A 329 2.53 4.70 2.51
C GLU A 329 3.97 4.49 2.00
N TYR A 330 4.16 4.09 0.73
CA TYR A 330 5.47 3.79 0.12
C TYR A 330 6.05 4.96 -0.67
N GLY A 331 5.24 5.75 -1.38
CA GLY A 331 5.66 6.92 -2.19
C GLY A 331 5.76 6.61 -3.69
N SER A 332 6.16 5.38 -4.01
CA SER A 332 6.15 4.80 -5.35
C SER A 332 5.46 3.43 -5.33
N VAL A 333 4.92 3.03 -6.48
CA VAL A 333 4.34 1.70 -6.71
C VAL A 333 4.71 1.28 -8.12
N SER A 334 5.36 0.13 -8.29
CA SER A 334 5.51 -0.47 -9.62
C SER A 334 4.20 -1.12 -10.05
N ALA A 335 3.88 -1.04 -11.34
CA ALA A 335 2.76 -1.72 -11.96
C ALA A 335 3.12 -2.23 -13.35
N LEU A 336 2.58 -3.40 -13.72
CA LEU A 336 2.58 -3.88 -15.10
C LEU A 336 1.43 -3.24 -15.87
N ILE A 337 1.70 -2.79 -17.09
CA ILE A 337 0.73 -2.17 -18.00
C ILE A 337 0.93 -2.64 -19.45
N HIS A 338 -0.02 -2.29 -20.32
CA HIS A 338 0.14 -2.36 -21.77
C HIS A 338 0.46 -0.97 -22.33
N MET A 339 1.71 -0.76 -22.75
CA MET A 339 2.13 0.43 -23.47
C MET A 339 1.94 0.23 -24.97
N ASP A 340 1.06 1.03 -25.59
CA ASP A 340 0.80 1.01 -27.04
C ASP A 340 1.75 1.96 -27.79
N ASN A 341 2.76 1.38 -28.45
CA ASN A 341 3.72 2.11 -29.27
C ASN A 341 3.19 2.51 -30.67
N LYS A 342 1.94 2.17 -31.01
CA LYS A 342 1.31 2.58 -32.28
C LYS A 342 0.57 3.91 -32.20
N GLY A 343 0.52 4.55 -31.02
CA GLY A 343 -0.13 5.85 -30.83
C GLY A 343 -1.66 5.81 -30.98
N ILE A 344 -2.29 4.65 -30.81
CA ILE A 344 -3.74 4.48 -30.85
C ILE A 344 -4.32 4.77 -29.45
N TYR A 345 -3.64 4.31 -28.41
CA TYR A 345 -4.04 4.41 -27.00
C TYR A 345 -3.11 5.28 -26.13
N TYR A 346 -2.05 5.83 -26.73
CA TYR A 346 -1.19 6.88 -26.18
C TYR A 346 -1.29 8.16 -27.04
N ARG A 347 -1.44 9.34 -26.41
CA ARG A 347 -1.35 10.67 -27.04
C ARG A 347 -0.03 11.34 -26.63
N PRO A 348 0.99 11.42 -27.50
CA PRO A 348 2.27 12.08 -27.18
C PRO A 348 2.14 13.55 -26.76
N GLU A 349 1.26 14.32 -27.40
CA GLU A 349 1.21 15.78 -27.20
C GLU A 349 0.75 16.20 -25.79
N THR A 350 0.06 15.30 -25.08
CA THR A 350 -0.39 15.47 -23.68
C THR A 350 0.29 14.48 -22.72
N ALA A 351 1.19 13.63 -23.23
CA ALA A 351 1.72 12.44 -22.56
C ALA A 351 0.63 11.64 -21.82
N ALA A 352 -0.45 11.25 -22.50
CA ALA A 352 -1.63 10.62 -21.88
C ALA A 352 -1.92 9.24 -22.47
N SER A 353 -1.98 8.19 -21.63
CA SER A 353 -2.18 6.79 -22.03
C SER A 353 -3.40 6.16 -21.36
N CYS A 354 -4.13 5.32 -22.10
CA CYS A 354 -5.19 4.46 -21.57
C CYS A 354 -5.50 3.31 -22.54
N TYR A 355 -5.06 2.10 -22.22
CA TYR A 355 -5.34 0.88 -22.95
C TYR A 355 -6.67 0.23 -22.47
N PRO A 356 -7.68 0.06 -23.34
CA PRO A 356 -9.03 -0.33 -22.93
C PRO A 356 -9.28 -1.85 -22.86
N PHE A 357 -8.22 -2.67 -22.90
CA PHE A 357 -8.33 -4.14 -22.86
C PHE A 357 -7.50 -4.72 -21.71
N SER A 358 -8.01 -5.78 -21.08
CA SER A 358 -7.37 -6.47 -19.95
C SER A 358 -6.66 -7.75 -20.37
N GLY A 359 -5.87 -8.32 -19.46
CA GLY A 359 -5.26 -9.65 -19.61
C GLY A 359 -3.99 -9.70 -20.45
N ASN A 360 -3.51 -8.57 -20.96
CA ASN A 360 -2.23 -8.46 -21.67
C ASN A 360 -1.45 -7.24 -21.14
N VAL A 361 -0.17 -7.43 -20.84
CA VAL A 361 0.79 -6.39 -20.43
C VAL A 361 2.08 -6.56 -21.24
N ASN A 362 2.90 -5.52 -21.36
CA ASN A 362 4.20 -5.58 -22.04
C ASN A 362 5.29 -4.68 -21.42
N HIS A 363 4.94 -3.84 -20.43
CA HIS A 363 5.85 -2.85 -19.86
C HIS A 363 5.62 -2.70 -18.34
N ALA A 364 6.69 -2.40 -17.59
CA ALA A 364 6.65 -2.12 -16.15
C ALA A 364 6.98 -0.65 -15.90
N VAL A 365 6.24 0.01 -15.01
CA VAL A 365 6.34 1.45 -14.76
C VAL A 365 6.17 1.80 -13.29
N THR A 366 6.82 2.88 -12.84
CA THR A 366 6.70 3.35 -11.45
C THR A 366 5.64 4.45 -11.35
N VAL A 367 4.49 4.14 -10.77
CA VAL A 367 3.51 5.15 -10.37
C VAL A 367 4.04 5.95 -9.19
N VAL A 368 3.94 7.28 -9.24
CA VAL A 368 4.49 8.21 -8.23
C VAL A 368 3.47 9.24 -7.72
N GLY A 369 2.25 9.26 -8.27
CA GLY A 369 1.22 10.21 -7.89
C GLY A 369 -0.14 9.96 -8.55
N TRP A 370 -1.10 10.85 -8.29
CA TRP A 370 -2.42 10.86 -8.92
C TRP A 370 -3.03 12.27 -8.99
N ASP A 371 -3.95 12.46 -9.93
CA ASP A 371 -4.78 13.66 -10.10
C ASP A 371 -6.22 13.24 -10.48
N ASP A 372 -7.17 13.44 -9.55
CA ASP A 372 -8.60 13.14 -9.74
C ASP A 372 -9.30 14.11 -10.70
N ASP A 373 -8.76 15.32 -10.89
CA ASP A 373 -9.35 16.33 -11.76
C ASP A 373 -8.74 16.31 -13.18
N TYR A 374 -7.69 15.51 -13.43
CA TYR A 374 -7.02 15.40 -14.75
C TYR A 374 -7.99 15.12 -15.89
N SER A 375 -7.94 15.96 -16.92
CA SER A 375 -8.95 16.00 -17.98
C SER A 375 -8.99 14.72 -18.80
N LYS A 376 -10.15 14.06 -18.84
CA LYS A 376 -10.38 12.90 -19.71
C LYS A 376 -10.17 13.21 -21.20
N ASP A 377 -10.30 14.49 -21.59
CA ASP A 377 -10.21 14.95 -22.98
C ASP A 377 -8.75 14.96 -23.49
N ASN A 378 -7.76 14.80 -22.59
CA ASN A 378 -6.35 14.62 -22.95
C ASN A 378 -6.04 13.21 -23.53
N PHE A 379 -6.82 12.18 -23.18
CA PHE A 379 -6.58 10.81 -23.68
C PHE A 379 -7.04 10.62 -25.14
N PRO A 380 -6.53 9.63 -25.89
CA PRO A 380 -7.04 9.31 -27.22
C PRO A 380 -8.52 8.92 -27.23
N SER A 381 -9.27 9.37 -28.23
CA SER A 381 -10.69 9.01 -28.41
C SER A 381 -10.92 7.50 -28.59
N ALA A 382 -9.90 6.75 -29.03
CA ALA A 382 -9.96 5.29 -29.15
C ALA A 382 -10.01 4.58 -27.78
N SER A 383 -9.41 5.18 -26.74
CA SER A 383 -9.39 4.68 -25.36
C SER A 383 -10.76 4.75 -24.66
N LYS A 384 -11.67 5.60 -25.14
CA LYS A 384 -13.06 5.74 -24.65
C LYS A 384 -13.19 6.12 -23.16
N VAL A 385 -12.20 6.82 -22.61
CA VAL A 385 -12.19 7.27 -21.20
C VAL A 385 -13.44 8.11 -20.88
N MET A 386 -14.18 7.70 -19.85
CA MET A 386 -15.49 8.28 -19.50
C MET A 386 -15.41 9.36 -18.42
N ASN A 387 -14.47 9.26 -17.48
CA ASN A 387 -14.33 10.16 -16.32
C ASN A 387 -12.93 10.81 -16.28
N ASN A 388 -12.83 11.94 -15.59
CA ASN A 388 -11.52 12.50 -15.21
C ASN A 388 -10.84 11.60 -14.17
N GLY A 389 -9.51 11.67 -14.10
CA GLY A 389 -8.70 10.90 -13.16
C GLY A 389 -7.54 10.16 -13.81
N ALA A 390 -6.32 10.45 -13.36
CA ALA A 390 -5.09 9.83 -13.86
C ALA A 390 -4.06 9.56 -12.75
N TRP A 391 -3.29 8.50 -12.93
CA TRP A 391 -2.02 8.28 -12.25
C TRP A 391 -0.92 9.14 -12.87
N ILE A 392 0.00 9.64 -12.04
CA ILE A 392 1.24 10.26 -12.47
C ILE A 392 2.31 9.17 -12.45
N VAL A 393 2.91 8.88 -13.61
CA VAL A 393 3.77 7.72 -13.81
C VAL A 393 5.15 8.13 -14.28
N LYS A 394 6.20 7.68 -13.57
CA LYS A 394 7.60 7.75 -13.97
C LYS A 394 7.88 6.61 -14.94
N ASN A 395 8.39 6.93 -16.13
CA ASN A 395 8.78 5.94 -17.13
C ASN A 395 10.31 5.74 -17.14
N SER A 396 10.79 4.85 -18.00
CA SER A 396 12.20 4.45 -18.16
C SER A 396 12.72 4.70 -19.58
N TYR A 397 12.11 5.60 -20.35
CA TYR A 397 12.52 5.94 -21.73
C TYR A 397 13.35 7.24 -21.82
N GLY A 398 13.96 7.68 -20.72
CA GLY A 398 14.72 8.93 -20.64
C GLY A 398 13.87 10.19 -20.46
N ALA A 399 14.50 11.28 -20.02
CA ALA A 399 13.81 12.54 -19.68
C ALA A 399 13.29 13.33 -20.90
N SER A 400 13.70 12.99 -22.12
CA SER A 400 13.17 13.56 -23.38
C SER A 400 11.84 12.94 -23.81
N TRP A 401 11.47 11.77 -23.26
CA TRP A 401 10.20 11.13 -23.57
C TRP A 401 9.07 11.66 -22.65
N GLY A 402 7.88 11.88 -23.21
CA GLY A 402 6.73 12.38 -22.48
C GLY A 402 6.99 13.71 -21.78
N LYS A 403 6.33 13.92 -20.64
CA LYS A 403 6.43 15.14 -19.83
C LYS A 403 7.60 15.01 -18.85
N GLU A 404 8.82 15.29 -19.33
CA GLU A 404 10.08 15.18 -18.58
C GLU A 404 10.40 13.74 -18.11
N GLY A 405 10.08 12.73 -18.92
CA GLY A 405 10.17 11.30 -18.57
C GLY A 405 8.94 10.74 -17.85
N TYR A 406 7.90 11.55 -17.65
CA TYR A 406 6.64 11.15 -17.01
C TYR A 406 5.46 11.14 -17.99
N PHE A 407 4.42 10.38 -17.66
CA PHE A 407 3.14 10.39 -18.38
C PHE A 407 1.95 10.22 -17.43
N TYR A 408 0.76 10.48 -17.95
CA TYR A 408 -0.51 10.30 -17.26
C TYR A 408 -1.19 9.01 -17.74
N LEU A 409 -1.50 8.11 -16.82
CA LEU A 409 -2.20 6.84 -17.10
C LEU A 409 -3.61 6.92 -16.53
N SER A 410 -4.65 6.69 -17.33
CA SER A 410 -6.04 6.80 -16.83
C SER A 410 -6.33 5.80 -15.70
N TYR A 411 -7.17 6.20 -14.74
CA TYR A 411 -7.75 5.25 -13.78
C TYR A 411 -8.57 4.13 -14.45
N GLU A 412 -9.08 4.37 -15.66
CA GLU A 412 -9.89 3.45 -16.46
C GLU A 412 -9.05 2.50 -17.34
N ASP A 413 -7.72 2.57 -17.28
CA ASP A 413 -6.85 1.63 -17.99
C ASP A 413 -7.08 0.19 -17.49
N ALA A 414 -7.36 -0.72 -18.42
CA ALA A 414 -7.77 -2.08 -18.13
C ALA A 414 -6.60 -3.08 -18.04
N SER A 415 -5.38 -2.64 -18.35
CA SER A 415 -4.17 -3.48 -18.34
C SER A 415 -3.47 -3.56 -16.98
N ILE A 416 -3.71 -2.59 -16.09
CA ILE A 416 -2.96 -2.41 -14.82
C ILE A 416 -3.01 -3.68 -13.95
N ALA A 417 -1.85 -4.30 -13.72
CA ALA A 417 -1.69 -5.55 -12.99
C ALA A 417 -0.43 -5.56 -12.08
N ASP A 418 -0.35 -6.57 -11.22
CA ASP A 418 0.80 -6.93 -10.38
C ASP A 418 1.47 -5.73 -9.69
N LEU A 419 0.74 -5.07 -8.77
CA LEU A 419 1.26 -3.91 -8.06
C LEU A 419 2.35 -4.35 -7.07
N VAL A 420 3.57 -3.81 -7.22
CA VAL A 420 4.71 -4.11 -6.35
C VAL A 420 5.24 -2.83 -5.68
N CYS A 421 5.33 -2.85 -4.36
CA CYS A 421 6.01 -1.83 -3.57
C CYS A 421 7.19 -2.47 -2.86
N ASN A 422 8.30 -1.76 -2.68
CA ASN A 422 9.48 -2.26 -1.97
C ASN A 422 9.97 -1.24 -0.95
N THR A 423 10.57 -1.72 0.14
CA THR A 423 11.40 -0.91 1.02
C THR A 423 12.83 -1.44 1.00
N ALA A 424 13.79 -0.53 1.20
CA ALA A 424 15.21 -0.85 1.11
C ALA A 424 16.02 -0.25 2.27
N VAL A 425 17.15 -0.87 2.59
CA VAL A 425 18.14 -0.38 3.57
C VAL A 425 19.55 -0.52 2.99
N SER A 426 20.46 0.40 3.33
CA SER A 426 21.86 0.37 2.89
C SER A 426 22.84 -0.18 3.93
N ASN A 427 22.35 -0.60 5.10
CA ASN A 427 23.15 -1.18 6.18
C ASN A 427 22.25 -2.03 7.10
N PRO A 428 22.03 -3.33 6.81
CA PRO A 428 21.18 -4.19 7.61
C PRO A 428 21.75 -4.40 9.02
N ALA A 429 20.89 -4.42 10.04
CA ALA A 429 21.30 -4.57 11.44
C ALA A 429 21.77 -6.00 11.80
N TYR A 430 21.49 -6.95 10.90
CA TYR A 430 21.79 -8.37 10.97
C TYR A 430 22.29 -8.78 9.57
N PRO A 431 23.61 -9.03 9.38
CA PRO A 431 24.22 -9.27 8.07
C PRO A 431 24.57 -10.75 7.79
N ASN A 432 23.90 -11.71 8.44
CA ASN A 432 23.82 -13.11 8.00
C ASN A 432 22.36 -13.44 7.60
N ASN A 433 22.07 -14.00 6.42
CA ASN A 433 20.70 -14.32 5.97
C ASN A 433 20.56 -15.83 5.73
N TYR A 434 19.62 -16.46 6.41
CA TYR A 434 19.32 -17.88 6.23
C TYR A 434 17.98 -18.08 5.54
N PHE A 435 17.99 -18.81 4.43
CA PHE A 435 16.84 -19.01 3.53
C PHE A 435 16.96 -20.32 2.77
N TYR A 436 15.89 -20.78 2.13
CA TYR A 436 15.93 -21.91 1.18
C TYR A 436 15.19 -21.59 -0.14
N ASP A 437 14.95 -20.31 -0.38
CA ASP A 437 14.07 -19.76 -1.40
C ASP A 437 14.65 -18.47 -2.00
N GLY A 438 14.29 -18.18 -3.26
CA GLY A 438 14.61 -16.92 -3.93
C GLY A 438 15.03 -17.05 -5.40
N ALA A 439 14.85 -18.21 -6.05
CA ALA A 439 15.05 -18.34 -7.50
C ALA A 439 13.73 -18.08 -8.27
N CYS A 440 12.59 -18.55 -7.74
CA CYS A 440 11.29 -18.42 -8.39
C CYS A 440 10.08 -18.34 -7.45
N THR A 441 10.28 -18.21 -6.14
CA THR A 441 9.24 -18.20 -5.09
C THR A 441 7.98 -17.40 -5.44
N GLY A 442 8.13 -16.24 -6.11
CA GLY A 442 7.04 -15.38 -6.56
C GLY A 442 6.06 -16.01 -7.57
N THR A 443 6.36 -17.21 -8.07
CA THR A 443 5.50 -18.03 -8.96
C THR A 443 4.50 -18.90 -8.19
N ALA A 444 4.89 -19.48 -7.05
CA ALA A 444 4.21 -20.62 -6.42
C ALA A 444 3.76 -20.34 -4.98
N SER A 445 2.65 -20.96 -4.57
CA SER A 445 2.08 -20.78 -3.23
C SER A 445 1.16 -21.92 -2.83
N VAL A 446 1.18 -22.32 -1.55
CA VAL A 446 0.28 -23.33 -0.99
C VAL A 446 -0.70 -22.73 0.02
N ALA A 447 -1.91 -23.29 0.10
CA ALA A 447 -2.96 -22.78 0.98
C ALA A 447 -3.00 -23.54 2.31
N LEU A 448 -2.69 -22.84 3.41
CA LEU A 448 -2.59 -23.37 4.76
C LEU A 448 -3.88 -23.09 5.54
N ASN A 449 -4.37 -24.08 6.30
CA ASN A 449 -5.56 -23.93 7.14
C ASN A 449 -5.21 -23.42 8.55
N PRO A 450 -6.15 -22.78 9.28
CA PRO A 450 -5.97 -22.45 10.69
C PRO A 450 -5.56 -23.68 11.53
N GLY A 451 -4.57 -23.50 12.39
CA GLY A 451 -3.97 -24.58 13.19
C GLY A 451 -2.97 -25.47 12.45
N TYR A 452 -2.63 -25.16 11.18
CA TYR A 452 -1.45 -25.75 10.52
C TYR A 452 -0.20 -24.98 10.91
N SER A 453 0.92 -25.69 11.03
CA SER A 453 2.24 -25.13 11.26
C SER A 453 3.18 -25.42 10.09
N ILE A 454 4.09 -24.49 9.82
CA ILE A 454 5.19 -24.62 8.86
C ILE A 454 6.49 -24.19 9.54
N ALA A 455 7.63 -24.72 9.10
CA ALA A 455 8.92 -24.38 9.68
C ALA A 455 10.08 -24.57 8.70
N ASN A 456 11.12 -23.75 8.85
CA ASN A 456 12.45 -24.02 8.28
C ASN A 456 13.45 -24.28 9.42
N VAL A 457 14.45 -25.12 9.15
CA VAL A 457 15.52 -25.50 10.08
C VAL A 457 16.86 -25.11 9.48
N TYR A 458 17.65 -24.36 10.24
CA TYR A 458 18.95 -23.81 9.82
C TYR A 458 20.05 -24.22 10.80
N THR A 459 21.32 -24.01 10.40
CA THR A 459 22.49 -24.23 11.25
C THR A 459 23.32 -22.95 11.31
N ALA A 460 23.68 -22.50 12.51
CA ALA A 460 24.52 -21.31 12.69
C ALA A 460 25.92 -21.50 12.07
N SER A 461 26.35 -20.51 11.28
CA SER A 461 27.57 -20.51 10.46
C SER A 461 28.66 -19.54 10.94
N ALA A 462 28.41 -18.79 12.03
CA ALA A 462 29.43 -18.01 12.72
C ALA A 462 30.70 -18.82 13.00
N SER A 463 31.86 -18.16 13.04
CA SER A 463 33.15 -18.82 13.29
C SER A 463 33.38 -19.21 14.75
N GLU A 464 34.31 -20.14 15.00
CA GLU A 464 34.65 -20.61 16.35
C GLU A 464 34.98 -19.41 17.29
N GLY A 465 34.31 -19.37 18.45
CA GLY A 465 34.41 -18.25 19.39
C GLY A 465 33.37 -17.13 19.20
N PHE A 466 32.46 -17.27 18.22
CA PHE A 466 31.29 -16.41 18.02
C PHE A 466 29.99 -17.24 18.05
N ASP A 467 29.01 -16.74 18.79
CA ASP A 467 27.61 -17.18 18.68
C ASP A 467 26.89 -16.26 17.68
N GLU A 468 25.61 -16.53 17.41
CA GLU A 468 24.75 -15.65 16.62
C GLU A 468 23.64 -15.00 17.46
N GLU A 469 23.18 -13.83 17.04
CA GLU A 469 21.92 -13.22 17.47
C GLU A 469 20.96 -13.11 16.28
N LEU A 470 19.94 -13.98 16.24
CA LEU A 470 18.79 -13.88 15.34
C LEU A 470 17.92 -12.69 15.77
N GLY A 471 17.80 -11.69 14.91
CA GLY A 471 17.12 -10.43 15.19
C GLY A 471 15.83 -10.20 14.42
N GLU A 472 15.70 -10.76 13.23
CA GLU A 472 14.58 -10.55 12.31
C GLU A 472 14.16 -11.88 11.65
N ILE A 473 12.87 -12.05 11.44
CA ILE A 473 12.29 -13.18 10.68
C ILE A 473 11.56 -12.59 9.47
N VAL A 474 11.86 -13.09 8.27
CA VAL A 474 11.15 -12.67 7.05
C VAL A 474 10.02 -13.65 6.76
N LEU A 475 8.81 -13.12 6.54
CA LEU A 475 7.59 -13.86 6.24
C LEU A 475 7.12 -13.60 4.81
N ALA A 476 6.45 -14.58 4.20
CA ALA A 476 6.03 -14.52 2.81
C ALA A 476 4.58 -15.00 2.59
N SER A 477 3.57 -14.28 3.11
CA SER A 477 2.16 -14.57 2.80
C SER A 477 1.71 -13.96 1.47
N LYS A 478 0.96 -14.72 0.67
CA LYS A 478 0.26 -14.24 -0.54
C LYS A 478 -1.10 -13.58 -0.24
N GLN A 479 -1.39 -13.24 1.01
CA GLN A 479 -2.71 -12.77 1.43
C GLN A 479 -2.64 -11.67 2.51
N ASP A 480 -3.46 -10.62 2.35
CA ASP A 480 -3.59 -9.55 3.34
C ASP A 480 -4.11 -10.09 4.68
N PHE A 481 -3.59 -9.56 5.79
CA PHE A 481 -3.98 -9.88 7.16
C PHE A 481 -3.81 -11.36 7.60
N THR A 482 -2.82 -12.07 7.08
CA THR A 482 -2.46 -13.40 7.60
C THR A 482 -1.85 -13.29 9.00
N SER A 483 -2.45 -14.00 9.97
CA SER A 483 -2.00 -14.03 11.36
C SER A 483 -1.25 -15.33 11.69
N PHE A 484 -0.11 -15.17 12.35
CA PHE A 484 0.82 -16.23 12.75
C PHE A 484 1.04 -16.24 14.27
N GLN A 485 1.14 -17.42 14.88
CA GLN A 485 1.97 -17.62 16.07
C GLN A 485 3.38 -18.03 15.62
N ILE A 486 4.40 -17.34 16.12
CA ILE A 486 5.80 -17.52 15.76
C ILE A 486 6.57 -18.00 16.99
N GLN A 487 7.38 -19.04 16.82
CA GLN A 487 8.28 -19.57 17.85
C GLN A 487 9.62 -19.93 17.22
N ILE A 488 10.71 -19.66 17.93
CA ILE A 488 12.05 -20.14 17.59
C ILE A 488 12.41 -21.26 18.56
N TYR A 489 13.02 -22.33 18.06
CA TYR A 489 13.66 -23.35 18.90
C TYR A 489 15.16 -23.36 18.61
N THR A 490 15.99 -23.19 19.63
CA THR A 490 17.46 -23.25 19.52
C THR A 490 17.97 -24.63 19.95
N ASP A 491 19.18 -25.00 19.51
CA ASP A 491 19.88 -26.19 19.98
C ASP A 491 19.02 -27.47 19.77
N LEU A 492 18.50 -27.64 18.55
CA LEU A 492 17.63 -28.76 18.18
C LEU A 492 18.31 -30.11 18.46
N THR A 493 17.59 -31.01 19.13
CA THR A 493 18.09 -32.36 19.46
C THR A 493 17.80 -33.39 18.37
N ASP A 494 16.88 -33.07 17.45
CA ASP A 494 16.48 -33.85 16.28
C ASP A 494 16.15 -32.88 15.14
N PRO A 495 17.00 -32.77 14.09
CA PRO A 495 16.75 -31.90 12.95
C PRO A 495 15.51 -32.26 12.13
N SER A 496 15.01 -33.50 12.21
CA SER A 496 13.77 -33.91 11.53
C SER A 496 12.50 -33.43 12.25
N ASN A 497 12.66 -32.84 13.44
CA ASN A 497 11.59 -32.35 14.28
C ASN A 497 11.86 -30.88 14.69
N PRO A 498 11.28 -29.90 13.99
CA PRO A 498 11.47 -28.46 14.26
C PRO A 498 11.15 -27.98 15.67
N VAL A 499 10.51 -28.79 16.53
CA VAL A 499 10.20 -28.43 17.94
C VAL A 499 11.02 -29.21 18.97
N SER A 500 12.11 -29.87 18.55
CA SER A 500 12.96 -30.73 19.38
C SER A 500 13.96 -30.00 20.29
N GLY A 501 14.16 -28.70 20.09
CA GLY A 501 15.13 -27.87 20.82
C GLY A 501 14.53 -27.08 21.98
N THR A 502 15.28 -26.08 22.46
CA THR A 502 14.86 -25.17 23.53
C THR A 502 13.99 -24.03 22.94
N PRO A 503 12.73 -23.84 23.39
CA PRO A 503 11.89 -22.74 22.91
C PRO A 503 12.43 -21.39 23.41
N ALA A 504 12.79 -20.50 22.48
CA ALA A 504 13.35 -19.19 22.80
C ALA A 504 12.35 -18.26 23.52
N PHE A 505 11.05 -18.39 23.21
CA PHE A 505 9.98 -17.66 23.88
C PHE A 505 9.16 -18.57 24.80
N SER A 506 8.85 -18.09 26.00
CA SER A 506 8.02 -18.82 26.99
C SER A 506 6.57 -19.07 26.53
N SER A 507 6.17 -18.44 25.44
CA SER A 507 4.95 -18.68 24.65
C SER A 507 5.22 -18.10 23.25
N PRO A 508 4.68 -18.67 22.15
CA PRO A 508 4.82 -18.09 20.82
C PRO A 508 4.36 -16.62 20.78
N MET A 509 5.03 -15.79 19.98
CA MET A 509 4.60 -14.41 19.73
C MET A 509 3.52 -14.38 18.65
N GLU A 510 2.54 -13.48 18.78
CA GLU A 510 1.47 -13.32 17.78
C GLU A 510 1.79 -12.14 16.85
N TYR A 511 1.76 -12.39 15.55
CA TYR A 511 2.01 -11.40 14.50
C TYR A 511 0.90 -11.46 13.44
N THR A 512 0.60 -10.34 12.78
CA THR A 512 -0.28 -10.31 11.60
C THR A 512 0.41 -9.51 10.51
N GLN A 513 0.82 -10.21 9.45
CA GLN A 513 1.30 -9.58 8.23
C GLN A 513 0.14 -8.78 7.63
N ALA A 514 0.30 -7.45 7.56
CA ALA A 514 -0.81 -6.56 7.24
C ALA A 514 -1.17 -6.58 5.75
N LEU A 515 -0.15 -6.69 4.89
CA LEU A 515 -0.24 -6.66 3.44
C LEU A 515 0.45 -7.90 2.86
N ALA A 516 -0.12 -8.49 1.81
CA ALA A 516 0.50 -9.62 1.12
C ALA A 516 1.87 -9.25 0.53
N GLY A 517 2.83 -10.16 0.64
CA GLY A 517 4.19 -9.99 0.13
C GLY A 517 5.26 -10.54 1.09
N ILE A 518 6.42 -9.88 1.11
CA ILE A 518 7.59 -10.16 1.95
C ILE A 518 7.59 -9.15 3.11
N ASP A 519 7.53 -9.61 4.36
CA ASP A 519 7.35 -8.77 5.56
C ASP A 519 8.39 -9.13 6.63
N THR A 520 9.29 -8.19 6.96
CA THR A 520 10.42 -8.40 7.88
C THR A 520 10.01 -8.07 9.32
N VAL A 521 10.01 -9.10 10.18
CA VAL A 521 9.51 -9.03 11.56
C VAL A 521 10.68 -8.91 12.56
N PRO A 522 10.98 -7.71 13.09
CA PRO A 522 12.02 -7.53 14.10
C PRO A 522 11.57 -8.05 15.47
N LEU A 523 12.47 -8.74 16.16
CA LEU A 523 12.23 -9.33 17.47
C LEU A 523 12.49 -8.31 18.60
N GLU A 524 11.54 -8.13 19.53
CA GLU A 524 11.72 -7.26 20.73
C GLU A 524 12.92 -7.66 21.59
N THR A 525 13.44 -8.87 21.43
CA THR A 525 14.66 -9.38 22.06
C THR A 525 15.27 -10.43 21.12
N PRO A 526 16.45 -10.17 20.53
CA PRO A 526 17.14 -11.13 19.67
C PRO A 526 17.37 -12.47 20.37
N VAL A 527 17.27 -13.55 19.61
CA VAL A 527 17.48 -14.92 20.10
C VAL A 527 18.93 -15.30 19.86
N ARG A 528 19.64 -15.68 20.92
CA ARG A 528 21.02 -16.15 20.83
C ARG A 528 21.03 -17.61 20.37
N ILE A 529 21.87 -17.92 19.39
CA ILE A 529 22.03 -19.26 18.81
C ILE A 529 23.51 -19.65 18.96
N SER A 530 23.76 -20.85 19.47
CA SER A 530 25.11 -21.38 19.70
C SER A 530 25.85 -21.65 18.37
N HIS A 531 27.17 -21.40 18.32
CA HIS A 531 28.01 -21.78 17.17
C HIS A 531 27.72 -23.22 16.68
N GLY A 532 27.45 -23.38 15.39
CA GLY A 532 27.22 -24.69 14.76
C GLY A 532 25.96 -25.43 15.23
N SER A 533 25.11 -24.83 16.07
CA SER A 533 23.86 -25.48 16.49
C SER A 533 22.74 -25.28 15.47
N ALA A 534 21.90 -26.30 15.35
CA ALA A 534 20.70 -26.22 14.54
C ALA A 534 19.59 -25.49 15.32
N TYR A 535 18.83 -24.65 14.61
CA TYR A 535 17.69 -23.90 15.13
C TYR A 535 16.53 -23.89 14.12
N SER A 536 15.31 -23.66 14.58
CA SER A 536 14.13 -23.58 13.72
C SER A 536 13.40 -22.25 13.86
N VAL A 537 12.73 -21.84 12.78
CA VAL A 537 11.68 -20.81 12.80
C VAL A 537 10.35 -21.52 12.51
N VAL A 538 9.45 -21.54 13.49
CA VAL A 538 8.15 -22.22 13.43
C VAL A 538 7.03 -21.18 13.37
N LEU A 539 6.20 -21.25 12.33
CA LEU A 539 5.03 -20.41 12.10
C LEU A 539 3.76 -21.26 12.21
N THR A 540 2.69 -20.76 12.84
CA THR A 540 1.40 -21.45 12.96
C THR A 540 0.25 -20.51 12.59
N ILE A 541 -0.58 -20.90 11.63
CA ILE A 541 -1.67 -20.06 11.09
C ILE A 541 -2.84 -19.97 12.07
N LEU A 542 -3.35 -18.77 12.34
CA LEU A 542 -4.35 -18.55 13.40
C LEU A 542 -5.79 -18.37 12.92
N ASP A 543 -6.04 -17.37 12.07
CA ASP A 543 -7.39 -16.80 11.91
C ASP A 543 -8.18 -17.37 10.71
N GLN A 544 -7.53 -17.47 9.55
CA GLN A 544 -8.17 -17.80 8.27
C GLN A 544 -7.30 -18.73 7.42
N LYS A 545 -7.92 -19.44 6.48
CA LYS A 545 -7.16 -20.15 5.43
C LYS A 545 -6.38 -19.10 4.65
N SER A 546 -5.06 -19.28 4.57
CA SER A 546 -4.12 -18.28 4.06
C SER A 546 -3.19 -18.90 3.03
N SER A 547 -2.97 -18.21 1.91
CA SER A 547 -1.96 -18.61 0.93
C SER A 547 -0.56 -18.13 1.34
N TYR A 548 0.45 -18.98 1.16
CA TYR A 548 1.83 -18.75 1.59
C TYR A 548 2.81 -19.17 0.49
N TYR A 549 3.84 -18.36 0.24
CA TYR A 549 4.79 -18.57 -0.87
C TYR A 549 5.76 -19.73 -0.60
N ILE A 550 6.10 -20.46 -1.66
CA ILE A 550 6.99 -21.63 -1.63
C ILE A 550 8.01 -21.59 -2.77
N GLU A 551 9.20 -22.15 -2.55
CA GLU A 551 10.16 -22.43 -3.61
C GLU A 551 9.93 -23.84 -4.15
N MET A 552 9.90 -24.01 -5.47
CA MET A 552 9.79 -25.31 -6.16
C MET A 552 10.23 -25.17 -7.62
N ASP A 553 10.61 -26.27 -8.27
CA ASP A 553 10.94 -26.24 -9.71
C ASP A 553 9.78 -25.66 -10.54
N THR A 554 10.09 -24.67 -11.40
CA THR A 554 9.09 -24.07 -12.28
C THR A 554 8.73 -25.01 -13.42
N SER A 555 7.44 -25.15 -13.74
CA SER A 555 7.03 -25.70 -15.03
C SER A 555 7.06 -24.62 -16.12
N ALA A 556 7.01 -25.04 -17.40
CA ALA A 556 6.96 -24.15 -18.56
C ALA A 556 5.76 -23.17 -18.59
N ALA A 557 4.78 -23.32 -17.69
CA ALA A 557 3.68 -22.38 -17.51
C ALA A 557 4.06 -21.08 -16.77
N SER A 558 5.31 -20.95 -16.31
CA SER A 558 5.77 -19.82 -15.48
C SER A 558 6.09 -18.54 -16.26
N GLY A 559 6.08 -18.62 -17.59
CA GLY A 559 6.27 -17.51 -18.52
C GLY A 559 7.36 -17.78 -19.55
N ASN A 560 7.18 -17.30 -20.78
CA ASN A 560 8.07 -17.59 -21.93
C ASN A 560 9.47 -16.93 -21.86
N TRP A 561 9.91 -16.46 -20.69
CA TRP A 561 11.14 -15.68 -20.51
C TRP A 561 12.11 -16.29 -19.48
N PHE A 562 11.64 -17.12 -18.54
CA PHE A 562 12.52 -17.83 -17.60
C PHE A 562 11.94 -19.17 -17.15
N SER A 563 12.82 -20.03 -16.67
CA SER A 563 12.51 -21.10 -15.72
C SER A 563 13.47 -21.03 -14.54
N ALA A 564 13.21 -21.81 -13.49
CA ALA A 564 14.14 -22.02 -12.40
C ALA A 564 14.11 -23.46 -11.90
N LYS A 565 15.27 -23.91 -11.40
CA LYS A 565 15.43 -25.10 -10.57
C LYS A 565 15.65 -24.65 -9.13
N ALA A 566 14.91 -25.25 -8.20
CA ALA A 566 15.04 -25.01 -6.77
C ALA A 566 16.09 -25.95 -6.14
N GLY A 567 16.95 -25.41 -5.28
CA GLY A 567 18.00 -26.12 -4.53
C GLY A 567 17.48 -26.91 -3.33
N LEU A 568 16.36 -27.61 -3.49
CA LEU A 568 15.65 -28.33 -2.42
C LEU A 568 16.49 -29.51 -1.89
N ALA A 569 16.54 -29.65 -0.57
CA ALA A 569 17.16 -30.79 0.11
C ALA A 569 16.30 -31.28 1.30
N PRO A 570 16.36 -32.59 1.65
CA PRO A 570 15.70 -33.12 2.83
C PRO A 570 16.14 -32.42 4.11
N GLY A 571 15.22 -32.25 5.05
CA GLY A 571 15.49 -31.67 6.38
C GLY A 571 15.59 -30.14 6.44
N GLN A 572 15.44 -29.43 5.33
CA GLN A 572 15.42 -27.95 5.29
C GLN A 572 14.11 -27.35 5.83
N SER A 573 12.96 -27.94 5.46
CA SER A 573 11.66 -27.30 5.55
C SER A 573 10.55 -28.31 5.82
N PHE A 574 9.57 -27.95 6.65
CA PHE A 574 8.60 -28.89 7.22
C PHE A 574 7.20 -28.28 7.38
N PHE A 575 6.19 -29.14 7.45
CA PHE A 575 4.83 -28.77 7.80
C PHE A 575 4.17 -29.77 8.77
N CYS A 576 3.20 -29.28 9.54
CA CYS A 576 2.34 -30.08 10.40
C CYS A 576 0.88 -29.66 10.18
N THR A 577 0.03 -30.60 9.73
CA THR A 577 -1.40 -30.36 9.46
C THR A 577 -2.29 -30.59 10.68
N SER A 578 -1.72 -30.82 11.87
CA SER A 578 -2.48 -31.18 13.07
C SER A 578 -1.77 -30.74 14.37
N ALA A 579 -2.14 -29.56 14.87
CA ALA A 579 -1.65 -29.01 16.13
C ALA A 579 -1.81 -29.92 17.36
N SER A 580 -2.72 -30.91 17.32
CA SER A 580 -2.93 -31.89 18.41
C SER A 580 -2.09 -33.17 18.30
N LYS A 581 -1.38 -33.40 17.19
CA LYS A 581 -0.54 -34.60 16.97
C LYS A 581 0.96 -34.31 16.83
N GLN A 582 1.34 -33.07 16.49
CA GLN A 582 2.74 -32.63 16.32
C GLN A 582 3.60 -33.53 15.41
N THR A 583 2.98 -34.26 14.48
CA THR A 583 3.67 -35.05 13.48
C THR A 583 4.14 -34.11 12.37
N TRP A 584 5.45 -33.86 12.31
CA TRP A 584 6.07 -33.06 11.25
C TRP A 584 6.31 -33.92 10.01
N THR A 585 6.10 -33.32 8.83
CA THR A 585 6.40 -33.90 7.52
C THR A 585 7.38 -32.99 6.80
N ASP A 586 8.45 -33.56 6.26
CA ASP A 586 9.42 -32.85 5.44
C ASP A 586 8.76 -32.39 4.12
N ALA A 587 8.87 -31.09 3.81
CA ALA A 587 8.31 -30.46 2.62
C ALA A 587 8.99 -30.95 1.33
N TYR A 588 10.23 -31.44 1.41
CA TYR A 588 10.92 -32.12 0.32
C TYR A 588 10.11 -33.30 -0.24
N THR A 589 9.30 -33.99 0.58
CA THR A 589 8.37 -35.05 0.14
C THR A 589 7.19 -34.58 -0.74
N LYS A 590 7.15 -33.27 -1.03
CA LYS A 590 6.20 -32.59 -1.91
C LYS A 590 6.89 -31.71 -2.96
N ASN A 591 8.22 -31.81 -3.09
CA ASN A 591 9.05 -31.04 -4.02
C ASN A 591 8.91 -29.51 -3.84
N TYR A 592 8.84 -29.03 -2.59
CA TYR A 592 8.92 -27.60 -2.28
C TYR A 592 9.57 -27.31 -0.91
N CYS A 593 9.95 -26.06 -0.67
CA CYS A 593 10.23 -25.52 0.67
C CYS A 593 9.38 -24.26 0.94
N PHE A 594 9.21 -23.89 2.21
CA PHE A 594 8.51 -22.64 2.57
C PHE A 594 9.45 -21.44 2.54
N SER A 595 8.95 -20.31 2.00
CA SER A 595 9.66 -19.03 2.06
C SER A 595 9.55 -18.44 3.46
N ILE A 596 10.55 -18.76 4.28
CA ILE A 596 10.79 -18.21 5.61
C ILE A 596 12.27 -17.85 5.61
N LYS A 597 12.65 -16.69 6.15
CA LYS A 597 14.07 -16.36 6.34
C LYS A 597 14.37 -15.91 7.76
N ALA A 598 15.62 -15.98 8.14
CA ALA A 598 16.11 -15.56 9.45
C ALA A 598 17.37 -14.69 9.27
N HIS A 599 17.32 -13.42 9.68
CA HIS A 599 18.52 -12.57 9.69
C HIS A 599 19.20 -12.64 11.07
N THR A 600 20.48 -12.98 11.09
CA THR A 600 21.31 -13.04 12.29
C THR A 600 22.54 -12.13 12.19
N ARG A 601 23.28 -11.99 13.29
CA ARG A 601 24.62 -11.40 13.30
C ARG A 601 25.55 -12.17 14.21
N ASN A 602 26.83 -12.19 13.87
CA ASN A 602 27.87 -12.76 14.71
C ASN A 602 28.08 -11.90 15.96
N VAL A 603 28.08 -12.53 17.13
CA VAL A 603 28.39 -11.90 18.42
C VAL A 603 29.42 -12.74 19.17
N LYS A 604 30.32 -12.12 19.94
CA LYS A 604 31.33 -12.87 20.69
C LYS A 604 30.67 -13.90 21.62
N ALA A 605 31.15 -15.14 21.59
CA ALA A 605 30.61 -16.23 22.39
C ALA A 605 30.68 -15.91 23.89
N ALA A 606 29.62 -16.29 24.62
CA ALA A 606 29.50 -16.01 26.06
C ALA A 606 29.97 -17.22 26.88
N PRO A 607 30.73 -17.03 27.97
CA PRO A 607 30.97 -18.12 28.92
C PRO A 607 29.63 -18.57 29.52
N ALA A 608 29.35 -19.88 29.46
CA ALA A 608 28.05 -20.46 29.74
C ALA A 608 27.42 -19.95 31.06
N PRO A 609 26.28 -19.22 31.01
CA PRO A 609 25.75 -18.53 32.18
C PRO A 609 25.02 -19.49 33.12
N THR A 610 25.48 -19.61 34.37
CA THR A 610 24.78 -20.36 35.41
C THR A 610 23.45 -19.69 35.76
N VAL A 611 22.33 -20.30 35.35
CA VAL A 611 21.00 -19.67 35.42
C VAL A 611 20.54 -19.48 36.87
N THR A 612 20.42 -18.22 37.29
CA THR A 612 19.63 -17.83 38.47
C THR A 612 18.47 -16.94 37.99
N PRO A 613 17.21 -17.42 38.00
CA PRO A 613 16.11 -16.71 37.37
C PRO A 613 15.69 -15.48 38.18
N LYS A 614 16.04 -14.28 37.69
CA LYS A 614 15.34 -13.05 38.09
C LYS A 614 13.91 -13.10 37.52
N PRO A 615 12.85 -12.78 38.30
CA PRO A 615 11.49 -12.82 37.80
C PRO A 615 11.29 -11.80 36.67
N LYS A 616 10.91 -12.28 35.47
CA LYS A 616 10.64 -11.42 34.30
C LYS A 616 9.49 -10.47 34.63
N THR A 617 9.71 -9.18 34.38
CA THR A 617 8.70 -8.13 34.56
C THR A 617 8.37 -7.47 33.24
N TYR A 618 7.12 -6.99 33.13
CA TYR A 618 6.53 -6.46 31.91
C TYR A 618 5.97 -5.05 32.15
N GLY A 619 5.96 -4.23 31.09
CA GLY A 619 5.44 -2.86 31.11
C GLY A 619 4.10 -2.69 30.36
N ILE A 620 3.47 -1.52 30.52
CA ILE A 620 2.32 -1.11 29.71
C ILE A 620 2.59 0.24 29.04
N THR A 621 2.80 0.21 27.73
CA THR A 621 3.12 1.37 26.89
C THR A 621 1.85 1.95 26.27
N TYR A 622 1.72 3.28 26.21
CA TYR A 622 0.55 3.94 25.62
C TYR A 622 0.96 4.77 24.39
N LYS A 623 0.57 4.33 23.19
CA LYS A 623 0.90 5.00 21.92
C LYS A 623 -0.26 5.88 21.44
N ALA A 624 0.06 7.09 20.98
CA ALA A 624 -0.93 8.07 20.53
C ALA A 624 -1.66 7.64 19.25
N ASN A 625 -1.06 6.76 18.45
CA ASN A 625 -1.69 6.10 17.28
C ASN A 625 -2.32 7.07 16.27
N THR A 626 -1.69 8.24 16.09
CA THR A 626 -2.03 9.23 15.07
C THR A 626 -0.92 10.27 15.00
N ARG A 627 -0.66 10.84 13.80
CA ARG A 627 0.19 12.03 13.63
C ARG A 627 -0.52 13.34 14.04
N LEU A 628 -1.83 13.28 14.37
CA LEU A 628 -2.63 14.43 14.80
C LEU A 628 -2.28 14.91 16.22
N LYS A 629 -2.48 16.21 16.49
CA LYS A 629 -2.13 16.84 17.77
C LYS A 629 -2.97 16.29 18.95
N THR A 630 -2.35 15.42 19.75
CA THR A 630 -2.92 14.87 20.99
C THR A 630 -2.48 15.66 22.23
N GLY A 631 -2.96 15.24 23.40
CA GLY A 631 -2.49 15.70 24.71
C GLY A 631 -3.11 14.90 25.85
N ASN A 632 -2.51 14.99 27.04
CA ASN A 632 -2.78 14.12 28.18
C ASN A 632 -2.61 12.62 27.85
N MET A 633 -1.57 12.27 27.07
CA MET A 633 -1.13 10.87 26.97
C MET A 633 -0.71 10.38 28.35
N PRO A 634 -1.21 9.22 28.82
CA PRO A 634 -0.72 8.63 30.06
C PRO A 634 0.61 7.89 29.84
N SER A 635 1.34 7.69 30.92
CA SER A 635 2.43 6.72 31.03
C SER A 635 2.09 5.68 32.10
N ASP A 636 2.76 4.53 32.04
CA ASP A 636 2.83 3.59 33.16
C ASP A 636 4.29 3.29 33.48
N THR A 637 4.67 3.51 34.73
CA THR A 637 6.02 3.24 35.25
C THR A 637 6.02 2.06 36.22
N ALA A 638 4.91 1.31 36.28
CA ALA A 638 4.79 0.12 37.10
C ALA A 638 5.26 -1.12 36.32
N SER A 639 6.13 -1.91 36.95
CA SER A 639 6.56 -3.22 36.47
C SER A 639 5.63 -4.31 37.01
N TYR A 640 5.14 -5.17 36.12
CA TYR A 640 4.18 -6.23 36.44
C TYR A 640 4.80 -7.61 36.27
N THR A 641 4.48 -8.58 37.12
CA THR A 641 4.81 -10.01 36.87
C THR A 641 3.69 -10.67 36.06
N TYR A 642 3.97 -11.82 35.45
CA TYR A 642 2.96 -12.61 34.73
C TYR A 642 1.72 -12.89 35.59
N GLY A 643 0.53 -12.80 34.99
CA GLY A 643 -0.75 -13.06 35.65
C GLY A 643 -1.20 -12.00 36.66
N LYS A 644 -0.61 -10.79 36.65
CA LYS A 644 -1.05 -9.67 37.49
C LYS A 644 -2.04 -8.76 36.77
N SER A 645 -3.04 -8.32 37.54
CA SER A 645 -4.03 -7.32 37.13
C SER A 645 -3.44 -5.90 37.11
N ALA A 646 -3.44 -5.25 35.94
CA ALA A 646 -3.11 -3.84 35.77
C ALA A 646 -4.36 -3.00 35.45
N LYS A 647 -4.36 -1.71 35.76
CA LYS A 647 -5.47 -0.79 35.43
C LYS A 647 -5.11 0.13 34.27
N VAL A 648 -5.90 0.02 33.19
CA VAL A 648 -5.78 0.83 31.98
C VAL A 648 -5.95 2.32 32.31
N LYS A 649 -5.00 3.16 31.89
CA LYS A 649 -4.93 4.57 32.27
C LYS A 649 -6.01 5.44 31.59
N ALA A 650 -6.11 6.70 32.05
CA ALA A 650 -7.05 7.69 31.56
C ALA A 650 -6.91 8.00 30.05
N ALA A 651 -7.98 8.49 29.44
CA ALA A 651 -8.01 8.78 28.00
C ALA A 651 -7.30 10.10 27.62
N PRO A 652 -6.45 10.11 26.58
CA PRO A 652 -5.92 11.32 25.96
C PRO A 652 -7.00 12.05 25.16
N TYR A 653 -6.77 13.32 24.84
CA TYR A 653 -7.59 14.04 23.86
C TYR A 653 -6.81 14.23 22.54
N CYS A 654 -7.55 14.29 21.43
CA CYS A 654 -7.07 14.82 20.14
C CYS A 654 -7.80 16.15 19.87
N THR A 655 -7.21 17.06 19.09
CA THR A 655 -7.86 18.33 18.73
C THR A 655 -8.87 18.23 17.58
N SER A 656 -8.94 17.10 16.87
CA SER A 656 -9.84 16.90 15.71
C SER A 656 -10.57 15.55 15.66
N ARG A 657 -10.28 14.61 16.58
CA ARG A 657 -10.91 13.27 16.65
C ARG A 657 -11.42 12.95 18.06
N PHE A 658 -12.46 12.12 18.17
CA PHE A 658 -12.94 11.54 19.43
C PHE A 658 -12.12 10.30 19.79
N PHE A 659 -11.72 10.17 21.06
CA PHE A 659 -11.16 8.93 21.60
C PHE A 659 -12.24 7.83 21.69
N LEU A 660 -12.07 6.74 20.94
CA LEU A 660 -12.97 5.57 20.87
C LEU A 660 -12.67 4.52 21.94
N GLY A 661 -11.43 4.47 22.43
CA GLY A 661 -10.94 3.47 23.38
C GLY A 661 -9.43 3.28 23.24
N TRP A 662 -8.86 2.47 24.13
CA TRP A 662 -7.56 1.85 23.90
C TRP A 662 -7.76 0.52 23.16
N ASN A 663 -6.76 0.06 22.43
CA ASN A 663 -6.74 -1.26 21.81
C ASN A 663 -5.32 -1.84 21.87
N THR A 664 -5.17 -3.17 21.94
CA THR A 664 -3.85 -3.82 21.93
C THR A 664 -3.15 -3.77 20.57
N ARG A 665 -3.87 -3.46 19.49
CA ARG A 665 -3.35 -3.23 18.13
C ARG A 665 -3.63 -1.80 17.64
N SER A 666 -2.76 -1.30 16.77
CA SER A 666 -2.87 0.02 16.12
C SER A 666 -4.09 0.13 15.20
N ASP A 667 -4.41 -0.95 14.49
CA ASP A 667 -5.56 -1.10 13.58
C ASP A 667 -6.94 -1.10 14.28
N GLY A 668 -6.98 -1.28 15.60
CA GLY A 668 -8.22 -1.38 16.37
C GLY A 668 -8.93 -2.74 16.31
N ARG A 669 -8.37 -3.74 15.63
CA ARG A 669 -8.89 -5.13 15.55
C ARG A 669 -8.58 -5.96 16.80
N GLY A 670 -7.60 -5.55 17.61
CA GLY A 670 -7.20 -6.23 18.85
C GLY A 670 -8.17 -6.05 20.02
N THR A 671 -7.71 -6.41 21.23
CA THR A 671 -8.55 -6.33 22.44
C THR A 671 -8.86 -4.88 22.82
N SER A 672 -10.13 -4.49 22.67
CA SER A 672 -10.60 -3.15 23.02
C SER A 672 -10.69 -2.95 24.54
N CYS A 673 -9.95 -1.95 25.03
CA CYS A 673 -9.79 -1.64 26.44
C CYS A 673 -10.35 -0.24 26.77
N ARG A 674 -11.15 -0.14 27.83
CA ARG A 674 -11.71 1.12 28.31
C ARG A 674 -10.81 1.76 29.38
N PRO A 675 -10.70 3.09 29.46
CA PRO A 675 -10.03 3.75 30.57
C PRO A 675 -10.61 3.30 31.93
N GLY A 676 -9.74 2.88 32.85
CA GLY A 676 -10.11 2.33 34.16
C GLY A 676 -10.45 0.83 34.18
N GLN A 677 -10.47 0.15 33.02
CA GLN A 677 -10.62 -1.31 32.94
C GLN A 677 -9.40 -2.02 33.53
N THR A 678 -9.62 -3.20 34.13
CA THR A 678 -8.54 -4.10 34.55
C THR A 678 -8.18 -5.03 33.40
N VAL A 679 -6.88 -5.19 33.13
CA VAL A 679 -6.32 -6.15 32.16
C VAL A 679 -5.34 -7.09 32.85
N GLN A 680 -5.21 -8.33 32.35
CA GLN A 680 -4.23 -9.29 32.85
C GLN A 680 -2.92 -9.17 32.08
N VAL A 681 -1.82 -8.98 32.79
CA VAL A 681 -0.49 -8.85 32.17
C VAL A 681 0.11 -10.24 31.94
N LYS A 682 0.11 -10.69 30.68
CA LYS A 682 0.76 -11.93 30.20
C LYS A 682 2.10 -11.67 29.49
N GLY A 683 2.40 -10.42 29.18
CA GLY A 683 3.55 -9.96 28.41
C GLY A 683 3.64 -8.43 28.46
N ASN A 684 4.54 -7.82 27.69
CA ASN A 684 4.47 -6.38 27.45
C ASN A 684 3.13 -6.05 26.77
N ILE A 685 2.45 -4.98 27.18
CA ILE A 685 1.20 -4.55 26.55
C ILE A 685 1.39 -3.15 25.98
N THR A 686 1.32 -3.00 24.65
CA THR A 686 1.15 -1.68 24.04
C THR A 686 -0.33 -1.40 23.80
N LEU A 687 -0.82 -0.27 24.31
CA LEU A 687 -2.18 0.22 24.11
C LEU A 687 -2.17 1.44 23.17
N TYR A 688 -2.80 1.24 22.02
CA TYR A 688 -2.97 2.23 20.96
C TYR A 688 -4.29 2.97 21.12
N ALA A 689 -4.26 4.31 21.02
CA ALA A 689 -5.47 5.12 21.09
C ALA A 689 -6.30 5.03 19.79
N GLN A 690 -7.60 4.77 19.89
CA GLN A 690 -8.48 4.66 18.72
C GLN A 690 -9.29 5.96 18.50
N TRP A 691 -9.47 6.39 17.23
CA TRP A 691 -9.84 7.78 16.90
C TRP A 691 -10.97 7.94 15.86
N GLY A 692 -12.14 8.40 16.31
CA GLY A 692 -13.33 8.61 15.47
C GLY A 692 -13.53 10.05 14.98
N VAL A 693 -14.00 10.22 13.74
CA VAL A 693 -14.30 11.54 13.15
C VAL A 693 -15.56 12.21 13.72
N GLN A 694 -16.52 11.43 14.24
CA GLN A 694 -17.79 11.95 14.75
C GLN A 694 -18.41 11.04 15.82
N TYR A 695 -19.21 11.61 16.70
CA TYR A 695 -19.99 10.89 17.71
C TYR A 695 -21.44 11.38 17.70
N THR A 696 -22.39 10.45 17.79
CA THR A 696 -23.83 10.77 17.84
C THR A 696 -24.35 10.63 19.26
N SER A 697 -24.79 11.74 19.86
CA SER A 697 -25.39 11.76 21.20
C SER A 697 -26.80 12.33 21.15
N SER A 698 -27.77 11.65 21.75
CA SER A 698 -29.21 12.04 21.76
C SER A 698 -29.82 12.32 20.36
N ARG A 699 -29.37 11.61 19.32
CA ARG A 699 -29.72 11.82 17.89
C ARG A 699 -29.19 13.13 17.27
N ILE A 700 -28.10 13.67 17.82
CA ILE A 700 -27.37 14.83 17.29
C ILE A 700 -25.92 14.38 17.03
N ILE A 701 -25.39 14.72 15.85
CA ILE A 701 -24.02 14.42 15.42
C ILE A 701 -23.09 15.56 15.87
N TYR A 702 -21.95 15.21 16.44
CA TYR A 702 -20.89 16.12 16.84
C TYR A 702 -19.57 15.75 16.17
N ARG A 703 -18.69 16.73 15.93
CA ARG A 703 -17.27 16.55 15.56
C ARG A 703 -16.39 17.43 16.45
N VAL A 704 -15.16 16.98 16.75
CA VAL A 704 -14.20 17.71 17.59
C VAL A 704 -13.63 18.90 16.81
N ASN A 705 -13.46 20.05 17.48
CA ASN A 705 -13.00 21.31 16.86
C ASN A 705 -11.91 22.02 17.68
N GLY A 706 -11.21 21.30 18.56
CA GLY A 706 -10.21 21.83 19.47
C GLY A 706 -10.05 20.99 20.74
N LYS A 707 -9.24 21.48 21.70
CA LYS A 707 -8.95 20.79 22.97
C LYS A 707 -10.24 20.54 23.77
N GLN A 708 -10.76 19.32 23.67
CA GLN A 708 -12.01 18.87 24.32
C GLN A 708 -13.21 19.78 24.00
N THR A 709 -13.28 20.29 22.77
CA THR A 709 -14.41 21.09 22.26
C THR A 709 -15.03 20.45 21.02
N VAL A 710 -16.34 20.62 20.83
CA VAL A 710 -17.07 20.04 19.69
C VAL A 710 -18.03 21.03 19.04
N THR A 711 -18.20 20.88 17.72
CA THR A 711 -19.25 21.51 16.93
C THR A 711 -20.42 20.53 16.75
N CYS A 712 -21.65 21.01 16.95
CA CYS A 712 -22.88 20.31 16.60
C CYS A 712 -23.10 20.38 15.08
N TYR A 713 -23.03 19.23 14.40
CA TYR A 713 -23.14 19.13 12.93
C TYR A 713 -24.58 19.02 12.43
N GLY A 714 -25.51 18.55 13.26
CA GLY A 714 -26.93 18.40 12.89
C GLY A 714 -27.58 17.18 13.55
N PRO A 715 -28.84 16.87 13.23
CA PRO A 715 -29.53 15.69 13.73
C PRO A 715 -29.19 14.45 12.89
N SER A 716 -29.14 13.27 13.50
CA SER A 716 -28.98 12.01 12.75
C SER A 716 -30.22 11.59 11.96
N SER A 717 -31.36 12.25 12.15
CA SER A 717 -32.51 12.17 11.23
C SER A 717 -33.35 13.46 11.22
N ARG A 718 -33.96 13.79 10.07
CA ARG A 718 -34.77 15.02 9.88
C ARG A 718 -36.18 14.95 10.50
N ASN A 719 -36.42 14.02 11.43
CA ASN A 719 -37.75 13.74 12.01
C ASN A 719 -37.98 14.33 13.42
N LEU A 720 -36.97 15.00 14.01
CA LEU A 720 -37.02 15.50 15.39
C LEU A 720 -38.02 16.67 15.58
N LYS A 721 -39.04 16.48 16.42
CA LYS A 721 -39.99 17.54 16.83
C LYS A 721 -39.36 18.57 17.80
N LYS A 722 -38.43 18.14 18.64
CA LYS A 722 -37.72 18.97 19.64
C LYS A 722 -36.23 18.63 19.61
N VAL A 723 -35.37 19.61 19.81
CA VAL A 723 -33.91 19.45 19.85
C VAL A 723 -33.36 20.10 21.14
N SER A 724 -32.41 19.43 21.78
CA SER A 724 -31.66 19.96 22.92
C SER A 724 -30.18 19.73 22.68
N ILE A 725 -29.44 20.81 22.38
CA ILE A 725 -27.99 20.80 22.19
C ILE A 725 -27.39 21.13 23.56
N PRO A 726 -26.74 20.18 24.25
CA PRO A 726 -26.32 20.36 25.64
C PRO A 726 -25.10 21.27 25.74
N SER A 727 -24.77 21.72 26.96
CA SER A 727 -23.54 22.49 27.21
C SER A 727 -22.28 21.61 27.04
N VAL A 728 -22.39 20.33 27.35
CA VAL A 728 -21.31 19.33 27.26
C VAL A 728 -21.87 18.00 26.78
N ILE A 729 -21.03 17.17 26.16
CA ILE A 729 -21.27 15.75 25.94
C ILE A 729 -20.16 14.94 26.61
N ARG A 730 -20.43 13.70 26.98
CA ARG A 730 -19.43 12.78 27.56
C ARG A 730 -19.31 11.54 26.68
N TYR A 731 -18.07 11.10 26.46
CA TYR A 731 -17.77 9.92 25.65
C TYR A 731 -16.41 9.35 26.10
N ASN A 732 -16.35 8.05 26.41
CA ASN A 732 -15.16 7.32 26.86
C ASN A 732 -14.32 8.05 27.93
N GLY A 733 -14.97 8.48 29.01
CA GLY A 733 -14.35 9.21 30.12
C GLY A 733 -14.11 10.72 29.85
N ILE A 734 -14.04 11.15 28.59
CA ILE A 734 -13.78 12.55 28.23
C ILE A 734 -15.07 13.36 28.24
N THR A 735 -15.02 14.58 28.79
CA THR A 735 -16.10 15.57 28.72
C THR A 735 -15.74 16.64 27.69
N TYR A 736 -16.53 16.73 26.60
CA TYR A 736 -16.35 17.72 25.54
C TYR A 736 -17.33 18.89 25.70
N LYS A 737 -16.87 20.13 25.54
CA LYS A 737 -17.72 21.33 25.56
C LYS A 737 -18.31 21.58 24.18
N VAL A 738 -19.63 21.70 24.06
CA VAL A 738 -20.27 22.07 22.77
C VAL A 738 -20.12 23.58 22.58
N THR A 739 -19.33 23.99 21.59
CA THR A 739 -18.92 25.40 21.38
C THR A 739 -19.59 26.07 20.17
N GLU A 740 -20.06 25.29 19.20
CA GLU A 740 -20.63 25.81 17.95
C GLU A 740 -21.77 24.91 17.42
N ILE A 741 -22.63 25.51 16.60
CA ILE A 741 -23.56 24.80 15.71
C ILE A 741 -23.16 25.12 14.26
N ARG A 742 -22.84 24.09 13.46
CA ARG A 742 -22.35 24.23 12.08
C ARG A 742 -23.35 25.00 11.20
N ALA A 743 -22.83 25.63 10.15
CA ALA A 743 -23.68 26.13 9.07
C ALA A 743 -24.59 25.00 8.52
N LYS A 744 -25.83 25.33 8.19
CA LYS A 744 -26.89 24.42 7.69
C LYS A 744 -27.24 23.22 8.59
N ALA A 745 -26.78 23.15 9.86
CA ALA A 745 -26.89 21.95 10.71
C ALA A 745 -28.30 21.35 10.87
N PHE A 746 -29.35 22.17 10.96
CA PHE A 746 -30.76 21.74 11.03
C PHE A 746 -31.57 22.23 9.82
N TYR A 747 -30.90 22.56 8.71
CA TYR A 747 -31.51 23.10 7.49
C TYR A 747 -32.64 22.20 6.96
N LYS A 748 -33.76 22.81 6.58
CA LYS A 748 -34.98 22.12 6.11
C LYS A 748 -35.56 21.08 7.07
N ASN A 749 -35.22 21.11 8.37
CA ASN A 749 -35.85 20.26 9.39
C ASN A 749 -37.28 20.77 9.71
N SER A 750 -38.21 20.48 8.80
CA SER A 750 -39.58 21.01 8.77
C SER A 750 -40.49 20.54 9.92
N ARG A 751 -40.08 19.49 10.65
CA ARG A 751 -40.81 18.94 11.81
C ARG A 751 -40.37 19.56 13.14
N LEU A 752 -39.24 20.27 13.17
CA LEU A 752 -38.69 20.90 14.37
C LEU A 752 -39.57 22.06 14.85
N THR A 753 -39.94 22.03 16.13
CA THR A 753 -40.85 23.00 16.77
C THR A 753 -40.20 23.83 17.87
N THR A 754 -39.29 23.23 18.65
CA THR A 754 -38.58 23.89 19.75
C THR A 754 -37.11 23.47 19.80
N VAL A 755 -36.22 24.43 20.02
CA VAL A 755 -34.77 24.20 20.19
C VAL A 755 -34.28 24.76 21.52
N ASN A 756 -33.52 23.96 22.27
CA ASN A 756 -32.73 24.42 23.42
C ASN A 756 -31.23 24.33 23.08
N ILE A 757 -30.46 25.37 23.41
CA ILE A 757 -29.02 25.47 23.12
C ILE A 757 -28.26 25.78 24.42
N GLY A 758 -27.28 24.93 24.75
CA GLY A 758 -26.54 24.95 26.01
C GLY A 758 -25.63 26.16 26.23
N ASN A 759 -25.15 26.28 27.46
CA ASN A 759 -24.43 27.46 27.97
C ASN A 759 -23.01 27.65 27.40
N ASN A 760 -22.44 26.65 26.74
CA ASN A 760 -21.09 26.73 26.16
C ASN A 760 -21.09 27.14 24.66
N VAL A 761 -22.24 27.10 23.99
CA VAL A 761 -22.33 27.41 22.55
C VAL A 761 -22.11 28.90 22.32
N ALA A 762 -20.98 29.22 21.69
CA ALA A 762 -20.54 30.57 21.38
C ALA A 762 -20.95 31.03 19.98
N VAL A 763 -21.08 30.13 19.02
CA VAL A 763 -21.36 30.45 17.60
C VAL A 763 -22.55 29.64 17.08
N ILE A 764 -23.43 30.32 16.34
CA ILE A 764 -24.47 29.68 15.51
C ILE A 764 -24.14 29.99 14.05
N GLY A 765 -23.89 28.95 13.25
CA GLY A 765 -23.48 29.03 11.85
C GLY A 765 -24.54 29.56 10.89
N GLU A 766 -24.14 29.82 9.65
CA GLU A 766 -25.04 30.32 8.62
C GLU A 766 -26.19 29.33 8.34
N LYS A 767 -27.42 29.82 8.17
CA LYS A 767 -28.59 28.99 7.82
C LYS A 767 -28.83 27.80 8.77
N ALA A 768 -28.28 27.83 9.99
CA ALA A 768 -28.24 26.69 10.91
C ALA A 768 -29.62 26.11 11.25
N PHE A 769 -30.68 26.93 11.29
CA PHE A 769 -32.08 26.53 11.47
C PHE A 769 -32.99 27.07 10.36
N ALA A 770 -32.44 27.38 9.18
CA ALA A 770 -33.23 27.88 8.06
C ALA A 770 -34.18 26.79 7.51
N ASP A 771 -35.35 27.19 7.01
CA ASP A 771 -36.43 26.31 6.56
C ASP A 771 -36.98 25.35 7.65
N CYS A 772 -36.73 25.61 8.94
CA CYS A 772 -37.43 24.95 10.05
C CYS A 772 -38.86 25.52 10.18
N LYS A 773 -39.72 25.29 9.18
CA LYS A 773 -41.03 25.95 9.01
C LYS A 773 -42.00 25.85 10.19
N LYS A 774 -41.82 24.89 11.12
CA LYS A 774 -42.62 24.72 12.34
C LYS A 774 -41.96 25.24 13.63
N LEU A 775 -40.73 25.74 13.57
CA LEU A 775 -39.93 26.21 14.71
C LEU A 775 -40.49 27.53 15.24
N TYR A 776 -41.00 27.51 16.48
CA TYR A 776 -41.65 28.66 17.11
C TYR A 776 -40.96 29.13 18.40
N GLN A 777 -40.08 28.33 18.98
CA GLN A 777 -39.32 28.71 20.18
C GLN A 777 -37.87 28.23 20.11
N VAL A 778 -36.94 29.13 20.39
CA VAL A 778 -35.51 28.84 20.55
C VAL A 778 -35.05 29.42 21.88
N ASN A 779 -34.51 28.60 22.78
CA ASN A 779 -33.91 29.05 24.03
C ASN A 779 -32.38 28.88 23.94
N ILE A 780 -31.62 29.97 24.10
CA ILE A 780 -30.17 29.99 23.94
C ILE A 780 -29.50 30.39 25.25
N GLY A 781 -28.57 29.56 25.71
CA GLY A 781 -27.84 29.72 26.96
C GLY A 781 -26.87 30.92 27.03
N THR A 782 -26.06 30.93 28.07
CA THR A 782 -25.27 32.10 28.50
C THR A 782 -23.97 32.35 27.72
N GLY A 783 -23.56 31.44 26.85
CA GLY A 783 -22.26 31.47 26.14
C GLY A 783 -22.21 32.25 24.82
N LEU A 784 -23.37 32.45 24.16
CA LEU A 784 -23.46 32.93 22.78
C LEU A 784 -22.68 34.24 22.56
N LYS A 785 -21.72 34.23 21.63
CA LYS A 785 -20.91 35.37 21.18
C LYS A 785 -21.31 35.88 19.79
N GLN A 786 -21.76 35.00 18.90
CA GLN A 786 -22.00 35.30 17.49
C GLN A 786 -23.19 34.52 16.90
N ILE A 787 -23.99 35.20 16.07
CA ILE A 787 -24.99 34.58 15.18
C ILE A 787 -24.61 34.93 13.73
N ASN A 788 -24.42 33.93 12.89
CA ASN A 788 -24.12 34.12 11.48
C ASN A 788 -25.38 34.37 10.64
N SER A 789 -25.14 34.69 9.37
CA SER A 789 -26.12 35.05 8.36
C SER A 789 -27.28 34.05 8.28
N HIS A 790 -28.51 34.53 8.07
CA HIS A 790 -29.66 33.69 7.68
C HIS A 790 -30.03 32.56 8.67
N ALA A 791 -29.55 32.62 9.92
CA ALA A 791 -29.56 31.48 10.84
C ALA A 791 -30.96 30.94 11.20
N PHE A 792 -32.01 31.75 11.11
CA PHE A 792 -33.40 31.39 11.42
C PHE A 792 -34.37 31.85 10.31
N ASP A 793 -33.94 31.75 9.05
CA ASP A 793 -34.79 32.07 7.89
C ASP A 793 -35.94 31.07 7.70
N HIS A 794 -37.08 31.54 7.18
CA HIS A 794 -38.28 30.74 6.90
C HIS A 794 -38.78 29.87 8.08
N VAL A 795 -38.59 30.32 9.33
CA VAL A 795 -39.16 29.67 10.53
C VAL A 795 -40.61 30.12 10.77
N LYS A 796 -41.28 29.56 11.79
CA LYS A 796 -42.71 29.84 12.02
C LYS A 796 -42.95 31.34 12.29
N LYS A 797 -43.97 31.91 11.66
CA LYS A 797 -44.52 33.25 11.98
C LYS A 797 -44.72 33.39 13.50
N GLY A 798 -44.15 34.46 14.06
CA GLY A 798 -44.17 34.71 15.51
C GLY A 798 -43.10 33.98 16.35
N CYS A 799 -42.09 33.36 15.74
CA CYS A 799 -41.04 32.64 16.48
C CYS A 799 -40.35 33.50 17.55
N VAL A 800 -40.16 32.91 18.74
CA VAL A 800 -39.55 33.57 19.91
C VAL A 800 -38.17 32.98 20.21
N ILE A 801 -37.13 33.81 20.12
CA ILE A 801 -35.75 33.44 20.43
C ILE A 801 -35.37 34.08 21.78
N LYS A 802 -35.30 33.30 22.86
CA LYS A 802 -34.85 33.76 24.19
C LYS A 802 -33.33 33.58 24.30
N ILE A 803 -32.58 34.67 24.26
CA ILE A 803 -31.12 34.68 24.41
C ILE A 803 -30.77 35.04 25.86
N GLN A 804 -30.16 34.12 26.60
CA GLN A 804 -29.69 34.37 27.97
C GLN A 804 -28.29 35.00 28.03
N SER A 805 -27.49 34.82 26.97
CA SER A 805 -26.13 35.35 26.89
C SER A 805 -26.06 36.87 27.06
N THR A 806 -25.15 37.30 27.93
CA THR A 806 -24.68 38.69 28.07
C THR A 806 -23.44 39.00 27.22
N LYS A 807 -22.98 38.02 26.43
CA LYS A 807 -21.70 37.99 25.69
C LYS A 807 -21.84 38.12 24.17
N LEU A 808 -23.05 38.29 23.63
CA LEU A 808 -23.29 38.41 22.19
C LEU A 808 -22.68 39.72 21.66
N LYS A 809 -21.68 39.61 20.78
CA LYS A 809 -20.95 40.74 20.18
C LYS A 809 -21.29 40.93 18.69
N LYS A 810 -21.54 39.85 17.94
CA LYS A 810 -21.66 39.89 16.46
C LYS A 810 -22.95 39.23 15.97
N VAL A 811 -23.63 39.93 15.05
CA VAL A 811 -24.69 39.37 14.18
C VAL A 811 -24.28 39.71 12.75
N SER A 812 -24.05 38.69 11.92
CA SER A 812 -23.34 38.86 10.64
C SER A 812 -24.19 39.52 9.55
N SER A 813 -25.38 39.01 9.28
CA SER A 813 -26.38 39.61 8.37
C SER A 813 -27.80 39.53 8.99
N ARG A 814 -28.84 39.69 8.17
CA ARG A 814 -30.23 39.38 8.55
C ARG A 814 -30.33 37.91 9.01
N ILE A 815 -31.14 37.64 10.03
CA ILE A 815 -31.31 36.28 10.60
C ILE A 815 -32.72 35.69 10.42
N ASP A 816 -33.63 36.47 9.82
CA ASP A 816 -35.08 36.26 9.82
C ASP A 816 -35.71 36.49 8.44
N TYR A 817 -34.98 36.24 7.34
CA TYR A 817 -35.54 36.37 5.99
C TYR A 817 -36.71 35.40 5.81
N GLY A 818 -37.74 35.84 5.09
CA GLY A 818 -39.03 35.13 4.95
C GLY A 818 -39.81 34.88 6.24
N THR A 819 -39.34 35.36 7.41
CA THR A 819 -40.03 35.19 8.69
C THR A 819 -40.72 36.49 9.09
N SER A 820 -41.96 36.40 9.61
CA SER A 820 -42.73 37.55 10.09
C SER A 820 -42.99 37.50 11.60
N LYS A 821 -42.98 38.69 12.23
CA LYS A 821 -43.20 38.91 13.68
C LYS A 821 -42.22 38.17 14.62
N MET A 822 -40.98 37.91 14.20
CA MET A 822 -39.96 37.29 15.06
C MET A 822 -39.66 38.17 16.29
N THR A 823 -39.64 37.56 17.48
CA THR A 823 -39.34 38.25 18.74
C THR A 823 -38.08 37.68 19.39
N VAL A 824 -37.05 38.50 19.58
CA VAL A 824 -35.86 38.14 20.36
C VAL A 824 -36.02 38.67 21.78
N ARG A 825 -36.05 37.78 22.78
CA ARG A 825 -36.10 38.14 24.21
C ARG A 825 -34.71 38.08 24.82
N VAL A 826 -34.28 39.14 25.50
CA VAL A 826 -32.89 39.31 25.99
C VAL A 826 -32.87 39.75 27.47
N PRO A 827 -31.74 39.63 28.20
CA PRO A 827 -31.69 40.06 29.59
C PRO A 827 -31.89 41.59 29.68
N ARG A 828 -32.68 42.08 30.64
CA ARG A 828 -33.00 43.52 30.80
C ARG A 828 -31.76 44.43 30.69
N LYS A 829 -30.63 44.06 31.33
CA LYS A 829 -29.34 44.77 31.30
C LYS A 829 -28.57 44.77 29.96
N LYS A 830 -29.07 44.09 28.92
CA LYS A 830 -28.52 44.11 27.55
C LYS A 830 -29.54 44.55 26.48
N LEU A 831 -30.73 44.99 26.90
CA LEU A 831 -31.83 45.36 26.00
C LEU A 831 -31.42 46.40 24.94
N GLN A 832 -30.85 47.53 25.35
CA GLN A 832 -30.51 48.62 24.43
C GLN A 832 -29.33 48.23 23.51
N SER A 833 -28.29 47.57 24.06
CA SER A 833 -27.15 47.09 23.27
C SER A 833 -27.58 46.08 22.19
N TYR A 834 -28.46 45.14 22.52
CA TYR A 834 -28.91 44.14 21.55
C TYR A 834 -29.97 44.70 20.59
N LYS A 835 -30.81 45.65 21.01
CA LYS A 835 -31.65 46.45 20.10
C LYS A 835 -30.81 47.13 19.01
N LYS A 836 -29.71 47.80 19.38
CA LYS A 836 -28.79 48.43 18.42
C LYS A 836 -28.11 47.39 17.50
N LEU A 837 -27.66 46.26 18.06
CA LEU A 837 -27.01 45.18 17.31
C LEU A 837 -27.93 44.53 16.27
N PHE A 838 -29.16 44.15 16.65
CA PHE A 838 -30.12 43.54 15.73
C PHE A 838 -30.66 44.56 14.72
N ARG A 839 -31.01 45.80 15.12
CA ARG A 839 -31.55 46.83 14.20
C ARG A 839 -30.58 47.22 13.07
N LYS A 840 -29.25 47.07 13.27
CA LYS A 840 -28.24 47.26 12.20
C LYS A 840 -28.30 46.17 11.10
N LYS A 841 -28.96 45.03 11.36
CA LYS A 841 -28.91 43.83 10.50
C LYS A 841 -30.29 43.27 10.10
N SER A 842 -31.33 43.50 10.89
CA SER A 842 -32.72 43.25 10.52
C SER A 842 -33.63 44.32 11.11
N ARG A 843 -34.52 44.89 10.28
CA ARG A 843 -35.58 45.80 10.72
C ARG A 843 -36.85 45.06 11.17
N THR A 844 -36.98 43.76 10.89
CA THR A 844 -38.18 42.95 11.18
C THR A 844 -38.14 42.21 12.53
N VAL A 845 -36.96 42.10 13.16
CA VAL A 845 -36.80 41.49 14.50
C VAL A 845 -37.25 42.46 15.61
N THR A 846 -38.26 42.04 16.39
CA THR A 846 -38.68 42.78 17.60
C THR A 846 -37.86 42.34 18.80
N VAL A 847 -37.01 43.23 19.36
CA VAL A 847 -36.20 42.92 20.56
C VAL A 847 -36.90 43.40 21.83
N LYS A 848 -37.27 42.46 22.71
CA LYS A 848 -37.88 42.70 24.04
C LYS A 848 -36.97 42.20 25.16
N PHE A 849 -37.19 42.64 26.39
CA PHE A 849 -36.57 42.00 27.55
C PHE A 849 -37.39 40.79 28.03
N TYR A 850 -36.80 40.02 28.94
CA TYR A 850 -37.48 39.11 29.86
C TYR A 850 -36.93 39.34 31.28
#